data_AF-A0A315R6L9-F1
#
_entry.id   AF-A0A315R6L9-F1
#
_cell.length_a   1.000
_cell.length_b   1.000
_cell.length_c   1.000
_cell.angle_alpha   90.00
_cell.angle_beta   90.00
_cell.angle_gamma   90.00
#
_symmetry.space_group_name_H-M   'P 1'
#
loop_
_entity.id
_entity.type
_entity.pdbx_description
1 polymer ?
#
loop_
_entity_poly.entity_id
_entity_poly.type
_entity_poly.pdbx_seq_one_letter_code
_entity_poly.pdbx_strand_id
1 'polypeptide(L)'
;MTKKIIFLTIIFVFISSINILGADNLIRLNEIKTEVKQAEENFNRNKIIKLKKEAAELVYNLETAKLFKEIFPDLEDHDNQAEFVVEKLAKSLNEDDLYKLMKIYPNNYRISNVHRAILAKSDSLEDLAKLLSAVPKNNYVFHPARSKAVKYVKDLKTARDFKQLFPNLDDYNKEARDIYRKLKNKLNREELIKLSEIFKSQSFNGLDDLLLKKSENIDDVLDTINRYPNFKRYSPDYVRKTAYNFVKDRTSAEKFLAEFTEDNQFTERAKEYLKESPSAKKETFNKQKEINKNSKIKDNSKLDNNNDYKEKNIVDKKLNGEKEKDGYAKMVELESDIISGKRSEITAKKEAVKYVDSFKTADKFHNVFYKSINNNDVDSIINNLKDDLNTTEIKKLITIFSDFPAVSTLIYEYLDRSKNLDQMIKAAKEFKDYKYQATAGRKALKYVNSLDSAVKYKNNFYEYAARSNGPANSQLYEIVKANLNNSKSIDGAIKITKDFRDVFSIIKMREQVISLVNTKDKLLKFVNYYPLENLKIDKVLSQLSKTELFEVAKNFKINKIQSAARQRYFNQSISYLEYRNIINYFPEYKNETVNIVLNSINNIDQAVKAKNAIPELKTEIRKQALDHVDDLYSAKLYNDNFLVNNDKLKVIKKLMKTLSHDDLEKLLDEYKVFTDREKIYRLHQKYHKINEQYIKISSKNTEFNIQGQLKDRSEDVLYLRGRSSPVNAALSTYGTLLDESNIYIINYNQDKLKDNFYLSKGHYLIEKRMGKNYFGQNVPVWIYGDKPEKLSKIEKRLSEINEQINRL
;
A
#
# COMPACT_ATOMS: atom_id res chain seq x y z
N MET A 1 -21.24 2.28 -56.04
CA MET A 1 -22.36 2.14 -55.09
C MET A 1 -22.24 0.91 -54.19
N THR A 2 -21.85 -0.24 -54.71
CA THR A 2 -21.79 -1.54 -54.01
C THR A 2 -20.93 -1.57 -52.74
N LYS A 3 -19.79 -0.87 -52.70
CA LYS A 3 -18.94 -0.78 -51.49
C LYS A 3 -19.57 0.00 -50.33
N LYS A 4 -20.41 1.00 -50.60
CA LYS A 4 -21.13 1.76 -49.56
C LYS A 4 -22.29 0.95 -48.97
N ILE A 5 -22.95 0.14 -49.80
CA ILE A 5 -24.05 -0.74 -49.35
C ILE A 5 -23.50 -1.85 -48.45
N ILE A 6 -22.39 -2.51 -48.85
CA ILE A 6 -21.76 -3.56 -48.01
C ILE A 6 -21.29 -3.00 -46.66
N PHE A 7 -20.72 -1.79 -46.64
CA PHE A 7 -20.29 -1.16 -45.39
C PHE A 7 -21.47 -0.82 -44.45
N LEU A 8 -22.59 -0.36 -45.01
CA LEU A 8 -23.82 -0.10 -44.25
C LEU A 8 -24.45 -1.40 -43.71
N THR A 9 -24.48 -2.48 -44.49
CA THR A 9 -25.01 -3.77 -44.04
C THR A 9 -24.16 -4.39 -42.93
N ILE A 10 -22.83 -4.29 -43.00
CA ILE A 10 -21.94 -4.78 -41.95
C ILE A 10 -22.13 -3.99 -40.65
N ILE A 11 -22.26 -2.65 -40.73
CA ILE A 11 -22.55 -1.81 -39.56
C ILE A 11 -23.92 -2.17 -38.96
N PHE A 12 -24.94 -2.43 -39.80
CA PHE A 12 -26.27 -2.79 -39.32
C PHE A 12 -26.30 -4.15 -38.62
N VAL A 13 -25.56 -5.15 -39.13
CA VAL A 13 -25.40 -6.48 -38.50
C VAL A 13 -24.60 -6.38 -37.19
N PHE A 14 -23.60 -5.51 -37.12
CA PHE A 14 -22.84 -5.26 -35.88
C PHE A 14 -23.66 -4.54 -34.81
N ILE A 15 -24.51 -3.58 -35.19
CA ILE A 15 -25.39 -2.87 -34.23
C ILE A 15 -26.49 -3.79 -33.71
N SER A 16 -27.08 -4.63 -34.56
CA SER A 16 -28.15 -5.55 -34.16
C SER A 16 -27.64 -6.68 -33.25
N SER A 17 -26.43 -7.20 -33.47
CA SER A 17 -25.83 -8.21 -32.58
C SER A 17 -25.49 -7.68 -31.18
N ILE A 18 -25.09 -6.41 -31.04
CA ILE A 18 -24.82 -5.79 -29.73
C ILE A 18 -26.11 -5.64 -28.90
N ASN A 19 -27.24 -5.37 -29.55
CA ASN A 19 -28.53 -5.22 -28.86
C ASN A 19 -29.10 -6.57 -28.38
N ILE A 20 -28.90 -7.65 -29.14
CA ILE A 20 -29.38 -9.00 -28.76
C ILE A 20 -28.62 -9.51 -27.53
N LEU A 21 -27.29 -9.36 -27.52
CA LEU A 21 -26.46 -9.77 -26.38
C LEU A 21 -26.89 -9.08 -25.07
N GLY A 22 -27.47 -7.89 -25.20
CA GLY A 22 -27.91 -7.14 -24.06
C GLY A 22 -29.19 -7.64 -23.40
N ALA A 23 -30.17 -8.01 -24.22
CA ALA A 23 -31.43 -8.57 -23.71
C ALA A 23 -31.19 -9.87 -22.94
N ASP A 24 -30.37 -10.77 -23.47
CA ASP A 24 -30.06 -12.07 -22.86
C ASP A 24 -29.36 -11.92 -21.50
N ASN A 25 -28.38 -11.01 -21.42
CA ASN A 25 -27.68 -10.72 -20.17
C ASN A 25 -28.62 -10.13 -19.10
N LEU A 26 -29.59 -9.30 -19.52
CA LEU A 26 -30.56 -8.70 -18.61
C LEU A 26 -31.56 -9.74 -18.07
N ILE A 27 -31.99 -10.67 -18.93
CA ILE A 27 -32.80 -11.83 -18.54
C ILE A 27 -32.04 -12.66 -17.49
N ARG A 28 -30.78 -13.03 -17.78
CA ARG A 28 -29.98 -13.84 -16.86
C ARG A 28 -29.71 -13.12 -15.53
N LEU A 29 -29.48 -11.80 -15.54
CA LEU A 29 -29.33 -11.03 -14.30
C LEU A 29 -30.62 -11.05 -13.43
N ASN A 30 -31.81 -11.00 -14.04
CA ASN A 30 -33.07 -11.12 -13.31
C ASN A 30 -33.28 -12.53 -12.72
N GLU A 31 -32.83 -13.58 -13.41
CA GLU A 31 -32.80 -14.93 -12.85
C GLU A 31 -31.84 -15.00 -11.65
N ILE A 32 -30.62 -14.46 -11.80
CA ILE A 32 -29.64 -14.39 -10.71
C ILE A 32 -30.20 -13.64 -9.50
N LYS A 33 -30.95 -12.55 -9.70
CA LYS A 33 -31.64 -11.83 -8.62
C LYS A 33 -32.53 -12.75 -7.77
N THR A 34 -33.28 -13.61 -8.44
CA THR A 34 -34.16 -14.60 -7.79
C THR A 34 -33.35 -15.68 -7.09
N GLU A 35 -32.28 -16.17 -7.72
CA GLU A 35 -31.38 -17.18 -7.15
C GLU A 35 -30.60 -16.67 -5.93
N VAL A 36 -30.19 -15.39 -5.92
CA VAL A 36 -29.53 -14.75 -4.78
C VAL A 36 -30.48 -14.68 -3.59
N LYS A 37 -31.72 -14.23 -3.79
CA LYS A 37 -32.73 -14.18 -2.73
C LYS A 37 -32.97 -15.55 -2.10
N GLN A 38 -33.11 -16.59 -2.92
CA GLN A 38 -33.22 -17.98 -2.44
C GLN A 38 -31.96 -18.44 -1.70
N ALA A 39 -30.76 -18.05 -2.15
CA ALA A 39 -29.51 -18.40 -1.49
C ALA A 39 -29.34 -17.70 -0.13
N GLU A 40 -29.81 -16.45 0.00
CA GLU A 40 -29.86 -15.69 1.25
C GLU A 40 -30.80 -16.33 2.27
N GLU A 41 -32.02 -16.69 1.84
CA GLU A 41 -33.00 -17.42 2.68
C GLU A 41 -32.43 -18.75 3.20
N ASN A 42 -31.56 -19.41 2.43
CA ASN A 42 -30.89 -20.66 2.79
C ASN A 42 -29.49 -20.48 3.42
N PHE A 43 -29.05 -19.24 3.71
CA PHE A 43 -27.71 -18.91 4.23
C PHE A 43 -26.53 -19.49 3.41
N ASN A 44 -26.71 -19.71 2.11
CA ASN A 44 -25.69 -20.33 1.25
C ASN A 44 -24.72 -19.29 0.67
N ARG A 45 -23.75 -18.86 1.49
CA ARG A 45 -22.74 -17.85 1.11
C ARG A 45 -21.93 -18.22 -0.14
N ASN A 46 -21.59 -19.50 -0.32
CA ASN A 46 -20.79 -19.94 -1.47
C ASN A 46 -21.55 -19.76 -2.79
N LYS A 47 -22.87 -20.04 -2.80
CA LYS A 47 -23.71 -19.80 -3.97
C LYS A 47 -23.79 -18.30 -4.29
N ILE A 48 -23.97 -17.44 -3.28
CA ILE A 48 -23.99 -15.98 -3.45
C ILE A 48 -22.68 -15.47 -4.08
N ILE A 49 -21.52 -15.92 -3.60
CA ILE A 49 -20.21 -15.54 -4.16
C ILE A 49 -20.09 -15.94 -5.63
N LYS A 50 -20.53 -17.16 -6.00
CA LYS A 50 -20.50 -17.63 -7.39
C LYS A 50 -21.43 -16.81 -8.30
N LEU A 51 -22.67 -16.59 -7.85
CA LEU A 51 -23.66 -15.79 -8.57
C LEU A 51 -23.20 -14.34 -8.75
N LYS A 52 -22.53 -13.76 -7.75
CA LYS A 52 -21.96 -12.42 -7.84
C LYS A 52 -20.88 -12.31 -8.92
N LYS A 53 -20.00 -13.31 -9.01
CA LYS A 53 -18.98 -13.36 -10.06
C LYS A 53 -19.61 -13.47 -11.45
N GLU A 54 -20.58 -14.37 -11.62
CA GLU A 54 -21.33 -14.55 -12.87
C GLU A 54 -22.06 -13.26 -13.27
N ALA A 55 -22.79 -12.65 -12.35
CA ALA A 55 -23.51 -11.40 -12.58
C ALA A 55 -22.58 -10.26 -13.03
N ALA A 56 -21.38 -10.16 -12.45
CA ALA A 56 -20.39 -9.15 -12.84
C ALA A 56 -19.90 -9.34 -14.28
N GLU A 57 -19.76 -10.58 -14.76
CA GLU A 57 -19.38 -10.89 -16.14
C GLU A 57 -20.47 -10.46 -17.14
N LEU A 58 -21.73 -10.53 -16.74
CA LEU A 58 -22.91 -10.14 -17.53
C LEU A 58 -23.14 -8.63 -17.62
N VAL A 59 -22.39 -7.79 -16.89
CA VAL A 59 -22.53 -6.33 -16.98
C VAL A 59 -21.76 -5.80 -18.20
N TYR A 60 -22.44 -5.12 -19.12
CA TYR A 60 -21.84 -4.52 -20.33
C TYR A 60 -22.36 -3.11 -20.65
N ASN A 61 -23.43 -2.65 -20.00
CA ASN A 61 -23.98 -1.30 -20.14
C ASN A 61 -24.48 -0.75 -18.78
N LEU A 62 -24.99 0.48 -18.76
CA LEU A 62 -25.48 1.10 -17.53
C LEU A 62 -26.72 0.43 -16.94
N GLU A 63 -27.57 -0.16 -17.78
CA GLU A 63 -28.80 -0.81 -17.34
C GLU A 63 -28.48 -2.09 -16.55
N THR A 64 -27.62 -2.94 -17.11
CA THR A 64 -27.10 -4.13 -16.41
C THR A 64 -26.26 -3.79 -15.19
N ALA A 65 -25.53 -2.68 -15.18
CA ALA A 65 -24.81 -2.20 -14.00
C ALA A 65 -25.75 -1.81 -12.85
N LYS A 66 -26.84 -1.11 -13.15
CA LYS A 66 -27.87 -0.78 -12.15
C LYS A 66 -28.48 -2.04 -11.56
N LEU A 67 -28.83 -3.00 -12.41
CA LEU A 67 -29.41 -4.27 -11.97
C LEU A 67 -28.41 -5.07 -11.12
N PHE A 68 -27.13 -5.12 -11.50
CA PHE A 68 -26.08 -5.74 -10.66
C PHE A 68 -25.99 -5.08 -9.28
N LYS A 69 -26.00 -3.74 -9.20
CA LYS A 69 -26.00 -3.00 -7.92
C LYS A 69 -27.27 -3.22 -7.11
N GLU A 70 -28.40 -3.45 -7.76
CA GLU A 70 -29.66 -3.80 -7.10
C GLU A 70 -29.63 -5.23 -6.52
N ILE A 71 -29.08 -6.19 -7.27
CA ILE A 71 -28.93 -7.59 -6.81
C ILE A 71 -27.97 -7.66 -5.61
N PHE A 72 -26.92 -6.84 -5.61
CA PHE A 72 -25.93 -6.77 -4.54
C PHE A 72 -25.84 -5.34 -4.00
N PRO A 73 -26.74 -4.91 -3.09
CA PRO A 73 -26.74 -3.55 -2.57
C PRO A 73 -25.51 -3.27 -1.69
N ASP A 74 -25.09 -4.25 -0.88
CA ASP A 74 -24.00 -4.16 0.10
C ASP A 74 -22.62 -4.47 -0.50
N LEU A 75 -22.29 -3.81 -1.61
CA LEU A 75 -20.93 -3.87 -2.17
C LEU A 75 -20.02 -2.99 -1.33
N GLU A 76 -19.05 -3.60 -0.65
CA GLU A 76 -17.94 -2.90 -0.03
C GLU A 76 -17.18 -2.04 -1.07
N ASP A 77 -16.54 -0.96 -0.61
CA ASP A 77 -15.79 -0.04 -1.47
C ASP A 77 -14.68 -0.75 -2.29
N HIS A 78 -14.17 -1.87 -1.77
CA HIS A 78 -13.12 -2.72 -2.35
C HIS A 78 -13.64 -4.06 -2.88
N ASP A 79 -14.93 -4.16 -3.20
CA ASP A 79 -15.47 -5.38 -3.75
C ASP A 79 -14.90 -5.70 -5.15
N ASN A 80 -14.20 -6.83 -5.29
CA ASN A 80 -13.51 -7.22 -6.52
C ASN A 80 -14.43 -7.26 -7.75
N GLN A 81 -15.69 -7.67 -7.58
CA GLN A 81 -16.65 -7.78 -8.69
C GLN A 81 -17.17 -6.40 -9.09
N ALA A 82 -17.49 -5.53 -8.12
CA ALA A 82 -17.82 -4.14 -8.39
C ALA A 82 -16.66 -3.40 -9.08
N GLU A 83 -15.42 -3.62 -8.61
CA GLU A 83 -14.20 -3.11 -9.23
C GLU A 83 -14.05 -3.55 -10.70
N PHE A 84 -14.29 -4.85 -10.97
CA PHE A 84 -14.26 -5.41 -12.33
C PHE A 84 -15.32 -4.76 -13.24
N VAL A 85 -16.57 -4.63 -12.78
CA VAL A 85 -17.67 -4.00 -13.52
C VAL A 85 -17.31 -2.55 -13.87
N VAL A 86 -16.86 -1.78 -12.87
CA VAL A 86 -16.49 -0.37 -13.05
C VAL A 86 -15.34 -0.23 -14.05
N GLU A 87 -14.31 -1.06 -13.96
CA GLU A 87 -13.19 -1.02 -14.91
C GLU A 87 -13.61 -1.41 -16.33
N LYS A 88 -14.43 -2.45 -16.47
CA LYS A 88 -14.94 -2.93 -17.77
C LYS A 88 -15.73 -1.82 -18.47
N LEU A 89 -16.67 -1.19 -17.76
CA LEU A 89 -17.51 -0.12 -18.30
C LEU A 89 -16.75 1.18 -18.54
N ALA A 90 -15.74 1.50 -17.72
CA ALA A 90 -14.91 2.68 -17.93
C ALA A 90 -14.25 2.70 -19.31
N LYS A 91 -13.96 1.53 -19.90
CA LYS A 91 -13.32 1.39 -21.21
C LYS A 91 -14.30 1.55 -22.39
N SER A 92 -15.58 1.17 -22.21
CA SER A 92 -16.55 1.10 -23.30
C SER A 92 -17.52 2.29 -23.37
N LEU A 93 -17.85 2.90 -22.22
CA LEU A 93 -18.87 3.94 -22.17
C LEU A 93 -18.41 5.28 -22.79
N ASN A 94 -19.38 6.06 -23.28
CA ASN A 94 -19.18 7.46 -23.66
C ASN A 94 -19.08 8.35 -22.40
N GLU A 95 -18.70 9.61 -22.57
CA GLU A 95 -18.47 10.53 -21.44
C GLU A 95 -19.70 10.72 -20.54
N ASP A 96 -20.89 10.97 -21.11
CA ASP A 96 -22.10 11.20 -20.31
C ASP A 96 -22.53 9.95 -19.53
N ASP A 97 -22.33 8.77 -20.11
CA ASP A 97 -22.60 7.50 -19.45
C ASP A 97 -21.59 7.18 -18.34
N LEU A 98 -20.34 7.63 -18.45
CA LEU A 98 -19.36 7.53 -17.37
C LEU A 98 -19.78 8.34 -16.13
N TYR A 99 -20.38 9.53 -16.30
CA TYR A 99 -20.95 10.29 -15.17
C TYR A 99 -22.12 9.56 -14.51
N LYS A 100 -22.95 8.87 -15.30
CA LYS A 100 -24.03 8.04 -14.74
C LYS A 100 -23.45 6.83 -13.98
N LEU A 101 -22.38 6.23 -14.48
CA LEU A 101 -21.67 5.15 -13.80
C LEU A 101 -21.12 5.59 -12.43
N MET A 102 -20.59 6.81 -12.33
CA MET A 102 -20.16 7.38 -11.04
C MET A 102 -21.29 7.47 -10.02
N LYS A 103 -22.53 7.75 -10.46
CA LYS A 103 -23.70 7.78 -9.58
C LYS A 103 -24.15 6.38 -9.13
N ILE A 104 -23.91 5.35 -9.95
CA ILE A 104 -24.24 3.96 -9.60
C ILE A 104 -23.23 3.42 -8.57
N TYR A 105 -21.95 3.78 -8.68
CA TYR A 105 -20.87 3.30 -7.80
C TYR A 105 -20.05 4.43 -7.16
N PRO A 106 -20.68 5.31 -6.35
CA PRO A 106 -20.01 6.51 -5.84
C PRO A 106 -18.81 6.21 -4.93
N ASN A 107 -18.83 5.08 -4.21
CA ASN A 107 -17.80 4.72 -3.22
C ASN A 107 -16.81 3.66 -3.72
N ASN A 108 -16.93 3.19 -4.98
CA ASN A 108 -16.05 2.13 -5.46
C ASN A 108 -14.60 2.62 -5.63
N TYR A 109 -13.62 1.87 -5.14
CA TYR A 109 -12.21 2.25 -5.19
C TYR A 109 -11.67 2.43 -6.63
N ARG A 110 -12.20 1.67 -7.60
CA ARG A 110 -11.87 1.79 -9.04
C ARG A 110 -12.64 2.88 -9.76
N ILE A 111 -13.44 3.71 -9.06
CA ILE A 111 -14.03 4.92 -9.67
C ILE A 111 -12.96 5.84 -10.25
N SER A 112 -11.73 5.70 -9.74
CA SER A 112 -10.55 6.31 -10.32
C SER A 112 -10.33 6.01 -11.82
N ASN A 113 -10.61 4.79 -12.27
CA ASN A 113 -10.54 4.44 -13.68
C ASN A 113 -11.58 5.19 -14.51
N VAL A 114 -12.77 5.44 -13.95
CA VAL A 114 -13.85 6.24 -14.58
C VAL A 114 -13.40 7.69 -14.74
N HIS A 115 -12.83 8.31 -13.70
CA HIS A 115 -12.31 9.68 -13.79
C HIS A 115 -11.22 9.81 -14.87
N ARG A 116 -10.34 8.80 -15.01
CA ARG A 116 -9.31 8.78 -16.05
C ARG A 116 -9.92 8.61 -17.45
N ALA A 117 -10.95 7.79 -17.59
CA ALA A 117 -11.65 7.61 -18.85
C ALA A 117 -12.38 8.88 -19.29
N ILE A 118 -13.08 9.56 -18.37
CA ILE A 118 -13.69 10.88 -18.63
C ILE A 118 -12.59 11.86 -19.02
N LEU A 119 -11.52 11.97 -18.22
CA LEU A 119 -10.39 12.86 -18.52
C LEU A 119 -9.78 12.57 -19.90
N ALA A 120 -9.67 11.31 -20.31
CA ALA A 120 -9.13 10.94 -21.61
C ALA A 120 -10.01 11.45 -22.75
N LYS A 121 -11.33 11.44 -22.57
CA LYS A 121 -12.36 11.90 -23.53
C LYS A 121 -12.62 13.41 -23.50
N SER A 122 -12.29 14.11 -22.40
CA SER A 122 -12.48 15.57 -22.31
C SER A 122 -11.65 16.32 -23.34
N ASP A 123 -12.28 17.12 -24.21
CA ASP A 123 -11.61 17.78 -25.34
C ASP A 123 -11.63 19.31 -25.28
N SER A 124 -12.12 19.86 -24.17
CA SER A 124 -12.16 21.30 -23.90
C SER A 124 -11.89 21.64 -22.42
N LEU A 125 -11.72 22.92 -22.11
CA LEU A 125 -11.67 23.39 -20.72
C LEU A 125 -13.02 23.22 -20.02
N GLU A 126 -14.13 23.27 -20.77
CA GLU A 126 -15.48 23.09 -20.25
C GLU A 126 -15.72 21.64 -19.82
N ASP A 127 -15.29 20.66 -20.62
CA ASP A 127 -15.36 19.23 -20.25
C ASP A 127 -14.53 18.94 -18.99
N LEU A 128 -13.35 19.55 -18.89
CA LEU A 128 -12.52 19.45 -17.69
C LEU A 128 -13.18 20.13 -16.48
N ALA A 129 -13.87 21.26 -16.67
CA ALA A 129 -14.64 21.91 -15.62
C ALA A 129 -15.75 20.98 -15.10
N LYS A 130 -16.51 20.37 -16.02
CA LYS A 130 -17.57 19.39 -15.72
C LYS A 130 -16.99 18.23 -14.91
N LEU A 131 -15.85 17.66 -15.33
CA LEU A 131 -15.18 16.59 -14.60
C LEU A 131 -14.77 17.01 -13.19
N LEU A 132 -14.07 18.14 -13.06
CA LEU A 132 -13.56 18.62 -11.78
C LEU A 132 -14.67 19.02 -10.79
N SER A 133 -15.84 19.41 -11.30
CA SER A 133 -17.04 19.67 -10.47
C SER A 133 -17.68 18.39 -9.94
N ALA A 134 -17.52 17.27 -10.65
CA ALA A 134 -18.09 15.97 -10.30
C ALA A 134 -17.16 15.11 -9.41
N VAL A 135 -15.91 15.54 -9.18
CA VAL A 135 -14.94 14.80 -8.36
C VAL A 135 -14.55 15.55 -7.09
N PRO A 136 -14.25 14.85 -5.98
CA PRO A 136 -13.73 15.49 -4.76
C PRO A 136 -12.45 16.29 -5.02
N LYS A 137 -12.29 17.46 -4.38
CA LYS A 137 -11.13 18.36 -4.61
C LYS A 137 -9.75 17.73 -4.35
N ASN A 138 -9.68 16.69 -3.53
CA ASN A 138 -8.46 15.93 -3.22
C ASN A 138 -8.22 14.74 -4.17
N ASN A 139 -9.00 14.60 -5.24
CA ASN A 139 -8.88 13.47 -6.16
C ASN A 139 -7.59 13.57 -7.00
N TYR A 140 -6.92 12.44 -7.21
CA TYR A 140 -5.67 12.37 -7.98
C TYR A 140 -5.83 12.81 -9.45
N VAL A 141 -7.06 12.88 -9.99
CA VAL A 141 -7.34 13.35 -11.37
C VAL A 141 -7.03 14.84 -11.57
N PHE A 142 -6.98 15.64 -10.49
CA PHE A 142 -6.70 17.08 -10.58
C PHE A 142 -5.36 17.40 -11.22
N HIS A 143 -4.31 16.61 -10.93
CA HIS A 143 -2.98 16.86 -11.51
C HIS A 143 -2.93 16.52 -13.01
N PRO A 144 -3.36 15.33 -13.47
CA PRO A 144 -3.48 15.04 -14.90
C PRO A 144 -4.42 15.99 -15.65
N ALA A 145 -5.55 16.40 -15.05
CA ALA A 145 -6.47 17.36 -15.64
C ALA A 145 -5.82 18.73 -15.84
N ARG A 146 -5.06 19.22 -14.85
CA ARG A 146 -4.29 20.45 -14.95
C ARG A 146 -3.29 20.41 -16.10
N SER A 147 -2.51 19.34 -16.21
CA SER A 147 -1.55 19.20 -17.31
C SER A 147 -2.24 19.08 -18.68
N LYS A 148 -3.41 18.41 -18.77
CA LYS A 148 -4.20 18.34 -20.01
C LYS A 148 -4.79 19.70 -20.39
N ALA A 149 -5.28 20.48 -19.42
CA ALA A 149 -5.90 21.79 -19.64
C ALA A 149 -4.99 22.80 -20.36
N VAL A 150 -3.67 22.75 -20.15
CA VAL A 150 -2.68 23.59 -20.86
C VAL A 150 -2.79 23.46 -22.39
N LYS A 151 -3.18 22.29 -22.90
CA LYS A 151 -3.36 22.07 -24.35
C LYS A 151 -4.46 22.96 -24.93
N TYR A 152 -5.49 23.25 -24.15
CA TYR A 152 -6.67 24.00 -24.56
C TYR A 152 -6.53 25.52 -24.38
N VAL A 153 -5.51 26.00 -23.67
CA VAL A 153 -5.23 27.43 -23.53
C VAL A 153 -4.63 27.99 -24.82
N LYS A 154 -5.34 28.89 -25.51
CA LYS A 154 -4.94 29.46 -26.81
C LYS A 154 -4.77 30.97 -26.78
N ASP A 155 -5.36 31.65 -25.80
CA ASP A 155 -5.42 33.11 -25.66
C ASP A 155 -5.58 33.51 -24.18
N LEU A 156 -5.74 34.81 -23.92
CA LEU A 156 -5.95 35.34 -22.57
C LEU A 156 -7.26 34.89 -21.92
N LYS A 157 -8.33 34.71 -22.71
CA LYS A 157 -9.63 34.28 -22.18
C LYS A 157 -9.52 32.87 -21.62
N THR A 158 -9.04 31.94 -22.44
CA THR A 158 -8.81 30.54 -22.05
C THR A 158 -7.73 30.40 -20.97
N ALA A 159 -6.78 31.34 -20.85
CA ALA A 159 -5.85 31.39 -19.72
C ALA A 159 -6.53 31.78 -18.40
N ARG A 160 -7.51 32.70 -18.43
CA ARG A 160 -8.36 33.00 -17.26
C ARG A 160 -9.21 31.82 -16.87
N ASP A 161 -9.84 31.17 -17.85
CA ASP A 161 -10.65 29.97 -17.61
C ASP A 161 -9.81 28.87 -16.95
N PHE A 162 -8.57 28.65 -17.43
CA PHE A 162 -7.61 27.76 -16.78
C PHE A 162 -7.31 28.16 -15.33
N LYS A 163 -7.04 29.45 -15.05
CA LYS A 163 -6.75 29.93 -13.69
C LYS A 163 -7.96 29.79 -12.77
N GLN A 164 -9.18 29.96 -13.28
CA GLN A 164 -10.41 29.76 -12.52
C GLN A 164 -10.60 28.29 -12.15
N LEU A 165 -10.28 27.37 -13.06
CA LEU A 165 -10.32 25.92 -12.79
C LEU A 165 -9.24 25.50 -11.78
N PHE A 166 -8.09 26.14 -11.80
CA PHE A 166 -6.96 25.84 -10.92
C PHE A 166 -6.49 27.10 -10.18
N PRO A 167 -7.23 27.57 -9.16
CA PRO A 167 -6.91 28.82 -8.47
C PRO A 167 -5.59 28.74 -7.69
N ASN A 168 -5.28 27.57 -7.12
CA ASN A 168 -4.10 27.33 -6.29
C ASN A 168 -2.92 26.86 -7.15
N LEU A 169 -2.24 27.83 -7.79
CA LEU A 169 -0.98 27.60 -8.50
C LEU A 169 0.15 28.21 -7.68
N ASP A 170 0.95 27.36 -7.07
CA ASP A 170 2.17 27.73 -6.32
C ASP A 170 3.18 28.41 -7.24
N ASP A 171 4.08 29.23 -6.70
CA ASP A 171 4.96 30.16 -7.45
C ASP A 171 5.88 29.52 -8.52
N TYR A 172 6.02 28.19 -8.49
CA TYR A 172 6.81 27.38 -9.40
C TYR A 172 5.98 26.37 -10.20
N ASN A 173 4.74 26.70 -10.53
CA ASN A 173 3.88 25.79 -11.24
C ASN A 173 4.30 25.62 -12.72
N LYS A 174 4.57 24.38 -13.11
CA LYS A 174 5.03 24.01 -14.45
C LYS A 174 3.99 24.41 -15.53
N GLU A 175 2.72 24.15 -15.29
CA GLU A 175 1.65 24.39 -16.26
C GLU A 175 1.47 25.87 -16.59
N ALA A 176 1.53 26.76 -15.59
CA ALA A 176 1.48 28.20 -15.82
C ALA A 176 2.65 28.69 -16.69
N ARG A 177 3.85 28.14 -16.50
CA ARG A 177 5.02 28.43 -17.35
C ARG A 177 4.87 27.91 -18.77
N ASP A 178 4.26 26.75 -18.94
CA ASP A 178 3.99 26.19 -20.27
C ASP A 178 2.94 27.03 -21.01
N ILE A 179 1.91 27.53 -20.32
CA ILE A 179 0.96 28.52 -20.86
C ILE A 179 1.71 29.80 -21.28
N TYR A 180 2.55 30.35 -20.40
CA TYR A 180 3.37 31.52 -20.74
C TYR A 180 4.23 31.30 -21.98
N ARG A 181 4.98 30.20 -22.05
CA ARG A 181 5.79 29.85 -23.24
C ARG A 181 4.96 29.77 -24.52
N LYS A 182 3.75 29.22 -24.43
CA LYS A 182 2.83 29.05 -25.57
C LYS A 182 2.27 30.38 -26.08
N LEU A 183 1.99 31.32 -25.18
CA LEU A 183 1.33 32.58 -25.51
C LEU A 183 2.31 33.75 -25.74
N LYS A 184 3.48 33.76 -25.09
CA LYS A 184 4.32 34.97 -24.96
C LYS A 184 4.72 35.65 -26.28
N ASN A 185 4.91 34.88 -27.36
CA ASN A 185 5.29 35.43 -28.65
C ASN A 185 4.09 35.93 -29.46
N LYS A 186 2.87 35.46 -29.13
CA LYS A 186 1.62 35.83 -29.81
C LYS A 186 0.99 37.10 -29.24
N LEU A 187 1.20 37.34 -27.95
CA LEU A 187 0.62 38.47 -27.23
C LEU A 187 1.43 39.76 -27.47
N ASN A 188 0.74 40.90 -27.51
CA ASN A 188 1.37 42.22 -27.46
C ASN A 188 1.80 42.57 -26.01
N ARG A 189 2.37 43.76 -25.80
CA ARG A 189 2.86 44.20 -24.49
C ARG A 189 1.75 44.20 -23.42
N GLU A 190 0.63 44.85 -23.70
CA GLU A 190 -0.50 44.95 -22.75
C GLU A 190 -1.12 43.59 -22.43
N GLU A 191 -1.19 42.72 -23.43
CA GLU A 191 -1.67 41.36 -23.24
C GLU A 191 -0.71 40.51 -22.41
N LEU A 192 0.61 40.70 -22.54
CA LEU A 192 1.61 40.05 -21.69
C LEU A 192 1.49 40.50 -20.23
N ILE A 193 1.23 41.78 -19.99
CA ILE A 193 0.97 42.31 -18.65
C ILE A 193 -0.28 41.63 -18.07
N LYS A 194 -1.38 41.60 -18.82
CA LYS A 194 -2.60 40.89 -18.40
C LYS A 194 -2.35 39.41 -18.13
N LEU A 195 -1.52 38.74 -18.94
CA LEU A 195 -1.14 37.34 -18.70
C LEU A 195 -0.37 37.18 -17.38
N SER A 196 0.55 38.10 -17.10
CA SER A 196 1.30 38.12 -15.83
C SER A 196 0.40 38.32 -14.63
N GLU A 197 -0.66 39.14 -14.76
CA GLU A 197 -1.65 39.37 -13.71
C GLU A 197 -2.55 38.15 -13.46
N ILE A 198 -2.98 37.45 -14.51
CA ILE A 198 -3.71 36.17 -14.39
C ILE A 198 -2.91 35.17 -13.55
N PHE A 199 -1.59 35.17 -13.73
CA PHE A 199 -0.66 34.30 -13.03
C PHE A 199 0.25 35.05 -12.06
N LYS A 200 -0.29 36.03 -11.31
CA LYS A 200 0.50 36.92 -10.45
C LYS A 200 1.42 36.24 -9.42
N SER A 201 1.14 34.99 -9.03
CA SER A 201 2.02 34.22 -8.14
C SER A 201 3.25 33.66 -8.85
N GLN A 202 3.29 33.69 -10.18
CA GLN A 202 4.36 33.07 -10.96
C GLN A 202 5.42 34.08 -11.35
N SER A 203 6.68 33.72 -11.13
CA SER A 203 7.81 34.40 -11.75
C SER A 203 8.08 33.81 -13.14
N PHE A 204 7.94 34.64 -14.18
CA PHE A 204 8.23 34.26 -15.57
C PHE A 204 9.60 34.79 -16.00
N ASN A 205 10.55 33.88 -16.21
CA ASN A 205 11.90 34.24 -16.66
C ASN A 205 11.86 34.97 -18.01
N GLY A 206 12.48 36.15 -18.05
CA GLY A 206 12.62 37.00 -19.25
C GLY A 206 11.33 37.68 -19.69
N LEU A 207 10.32 37.79 -18.82
CA LEU A 207 9.12 38.58 -19.10
C LEU A 207 9.46 40.08 -19.20
N ASP A 208 10.26 40.59 -18.28
CA ASP A 208 10.82 41.94 -18.25
C ASP A 208 11.55 42.30 -19.56
N ASP A 209 12.47 41.45 -20.02
CA ASP A 209 13.16 41.61 -21.30
C ASP A 209 12.20 41.60 -22.50
N LEU A 210 11.20 40.70 -22.48
CA LEU A 210 10.21 40.62 -23.56
C LEU A 210 9.28 41.83 -23.62
N LEU A 211 8.89 42.39 -22.47
CA LEU A 211 8.10 43.61 -22.37
C LEU A 211 8.88 44.82 -22.93
N LEU A 212 10.17 44.93 -22.62
CA LEU A 212 11.03 45.95 -23.23
C LEU A 212 11.13 45.80 -24.74
N LYS A 213 11.34 44.58 -25.24
CA LYS A 213 11.40 44.33 -26.70
C LYS A 213 10.11 44.64 -27.44
N LYS A 214 8.97 44.58 -26.74
CA LYS A 214 7.63 44.90 -27.26
C LYS A 214 7.17 46.32 -26.92
N SER A 215 8.03 47.14 -26.31
CA SER A 215 7.73 48.55 -26.06
C SER A 215 7.71 49.33 -27.37
N GLU A 216 6.75 50.22 -27.54
CA GLU A 216 6.56 51.03 -28.75
C GLU A 216 6.97 52.50 -28.54
N ASN A 217 7.10 52.92 -27.29
CA ASN A 217 7.43 54.28 -26.89
C ASN A 217 8.24 54.29 -25.57
N ILE A 218 8.68 55.48 -25.14
CA ILE A 218 9.45 55.62 -23.90
C ILE A 218 8.62 55.32 -22.65
N ASP A 219 7.34 55.66 -22.63
CA ASP A 219 6.46 55.41 -21.48
C ASP A 219 6.29 53.91 -21.21
N ASP A 220 6.25 53.08 -22.26
CA ASP A 220 6.23 51.62 -22.15
C ASP A 220 7.50 51.07 -21.48
N VAL A 221 8.66 51.66 -21.80
CA VAL A 221 9.95 51.28 -21.19
C VAL A 221 9.95 51.69 -19.71
N LEU A 222 9.50 52.91 -19.41
CA LEU A 222 9.39 53.43 -18.05
C LEU A 222 8.40 52.63 -17.19
N ASP A 223 7.23 52.27 -17.72
CA ASP A 223 6.27 51.40 -17.03
C ASP A 223 6.87 50.00 -16.78
N THR A 224 7.66 49.46 -17.72
CA THR A 224 8.32 48.15 -17.52
C THR A 224 9.33 48.18 -16.38
N ILE A 225 10.19 49.19 -16.30
CA ILE A 225 11.19 49.30 -15.21
C ILE A 225 10.52 49.58 -13.86
N ASN A 226 9.41 50.32 -13.85
CA ASN A 226 8.64 50.58 -12.63
C ASN A 226 7.99 49.30 -12.09
N ARG A 227 7.47 48.45 -12.99
CA ARG A 227 6.93 47.12 -12.62
C ARG A 227 8.01 46.13 -12.20
N TYR A 228 9.22 46.25 -12.77
CA TYR A 228 10.33 45.33 -12.53
C TYR A 228 11.62 46.08 -12.16
N PRO A 229 11.69 46.70 -10.97
CA PRO A 229 12.80 47.59 -10.58
C PRO A 229 14.15 46.86 -10.53
N ASN A 230 14.13 45.56 -10.23
CA ASN A 230 15.32 44.72 -10.25
C ASN A 230 15.97 44.66 -11.64
N PHE A 231 15.19 44.79 -12.72
CA PHE A 231 15.74 44.71 -14.07
C PHE A 231 16.61 45.93 -14.41
N LYS A 232 16.20 47.13 -13.96
CA LYS A 232 17.04 48.35 -14.04
C LYS A 232 18.34 48.18 -13.25
N ARG A 233 18.29 47.52 -12.10
CA ARG A 233 19.48 47.26 -11.26
C ARG A 233 20.46 46.28 -11.89
N TYR A 234 19.98 45.20 -12.50
CA TYR A 234 20.83 44.14 -13.03
C TYR A 234 21.28 44.35 -14.48
N SER A 235 20.50 45.11 -15.26
CA SER A 235 20.77 45.36 -16.69
C SER A 235 20.68 46.85 -17.07
N PRO A 236 21.31 47.78 -16.31
CA PRO A 236 21.10 49.22 -16.46
C PRO A 236 21.41 49.74 -17.86
N ASP A 237 22.51 49.27 -18.48
CA ASP A 237 22.92 49.73 -19.81
C ASP A 237 21.95 49.28 -20.92
N TYR A 238 21.42 48.05 -20.82
CA TYR A 238 20.46 47.53 -21.79
C TYR A 238 19.14 48.30 -21.74
N VAL A 239 18.63 48.53 -20.53
CA VAL A 239 17.42 49.32 -20.28
C VAL A 239 17.61 50.75 -20.80
N ARG A 240 18.72 51.40 -20.43
CA ARG A 240 19.04 52.77 -20.83
C ARG A 240 19.14 52.92 -22.34
N LYS A 241 19.85 52.02 -23.01
CA LYS A 241 19.95 52.00 -24.48
C LYS A 241 18.58 51.85 -25.13
N THR A 242 17.74 50.95 -24.60
CA THR A 242 16.40 50.71 -25.13
C THR A 242 15.50 51.93 -24.97
N ALA A 243 15.50 52.56 -23.79
CA ALA A 243 14.76 53.80 -23.53
C ALA A 243 15.22 54.94 -24.46
N TYR A 244 16.54 55.10 -24.63
CA TYR A 244 17.10 56.14 -25.49
C TYR A 244 16.70 55.98 -26.97
N ASN A 245 16.53 54.75 -27.48
CA ASN A 245 16.07 54.54 -28.86
C ASN A 245 14.68 55.13 -29.15
N PHE A 246 13.90 55.44 -28.11
CA PHE A 246 12.60 56.11 -28.21
C PHE A 246 12.66 57.63 -27.98
N VAL A 247 13.83 58.20 -27.68
CA VAL A 247 14.05 59.65 -27.58
C VAL A 247 14.11 60.23 -29.00
N LYS A 248 13.07 60.99 -29.36
CA LYS A 248 12.90 61.59 -30.71
C LYS A 248 12.62 63.09 -30.67
N ASP A 249 12.29 63.61 -29.50
CA ASP A 249 11.93 65.01 -29.28
C ASP A 249 12.22 65.43 -27.85
N ARG A 250 11.99 66.72 -27.57
CA ARG A 250 12.19 67.30 -26.25
C ARG A 250 11.42 66.55 -25.16
N THR A 251 10.13 66.23 -25.37
CA THR A 251 9.28 65.58 -24.38
C THR A 251 9.79 64.18 -24.00
N SER A 252 10.14 63.37 -24.99
CA SER A 252 10.73 62.04 -24.76
C SER A 252 12.13 62.11 -24.13
N ALA A 253 12.93 63.14 -24.47
CA ALA A 253 14.21 63.40 -23.83
C ALA A 253 14.08 63.81 -22.35
N GLU A 254 13.12 64.68 -22.02
CA GLU A 254 12.82 65.07 -20.64
C GLU A 254 12.43 63.85 -19.78
N LYS A 255 11.57 62.98 -20.30
CA LYS A 255 11.19 61.71 -19.64
C LYS A 255 12.39 60.77 -19.44
N PHE A 256 13.26 60.65 -20.45
CA PHE A 256 14.48 59.85 -20.33
C PHE A 256 15.42 60.38 -19.24
N LEU A 257 15.69 61.68 -19.25
CA LEU A 257 16.61 62.33 -18.31
C LEU A 257 16.08 62.37 -16.88
N ALA A 258 14.76 62.42 -16.69
CA ALA A 258 14.13 62.30 -15.38
C ALA A 258 14.42 60.94 -14.71
N GLU A 259 14.51 59.87 -15.50
CA GLU A 259 14.68 58.51 -14.99
C GLU A 259 16.15 58.04 -14.97
N PHE A 260 16.97 58.53 -15.90
CA PHE A 260 18.38 58.14 -16.08
C PHE A 260 19.29 59.35 -15.86
N THR A 261 19.72 59.55 -14.60
CA THR A 261 20.53 60.72 -14.19
C THR A 261 22.04 60.48 -14.26
N GLU A 262 22.48 59.26 -14.53
CA GLU A 262 23.90 58.89 -14.57
C GLU A 262 24.55 59.45 -15.84
N ASP A 263 25.66 60.18 -15.71
CA ASP A 263 26.36 60.74 -16.87
C ASP A 263 26.96 59.64 -17.75
N ASN A 264 26.48 59.54 -18.99
CA ASN A 264 26.96 58.64 -20.03
C ASN A 264 26.59 59.16 -21.42
N GLN A 265 27.05 58.47 -22.47
CA GLN A 265 26.83 58.90 -23.86
C GLN A 265 25.34 59.06 -24.24
N PHE A 266 24.41 58.33 -23.61
CA PHE A 266 22.98 58.43 -23.92
C PHE A 266 22.32 59.62 -23.21
N THR A 267 22.74 59.94 -21.98
CA THR A 267 22.24 61.14 -21.27
C THR A 267 22.78 62.41 -21.91
N GLU A 268 24.05 62.44 -22.34
CA GLU A 268 24.60 63.57 -23.08
C GLU A 268 23.85 63.83 -24.38
N ARG A 269 23.60 62.78 -25.18
CA ARG A 269 22.81 62.93 -26.42
C ARG A 269 21.35 63.30 -26.16
N ALA A 270 20.74 62.81 -25.08
CA ALA A 270 19.38 63.23 -24.72
C ALA A 270 19.32 64.71 -24.31
N LYS A 271 20.37 65.24 -23.65
CA LYS A 271 20.47 66.68 -23.32
C LYS A 271 20.52 67.56 -24.58
N GLU A 272 21.00 67.06 -25.72
CA GLU A 272 21.00 67.81 -27.00
C GLU A 272 19.58 68.17 -27.46
N TYR A 273 18.62 67.25 -27.31
CA TYR A 273 17.20 67.50 -27.62
C TYR A 273 16.55 68.57 -26.72
N LEU A 274 17.16 68.90 -25.57
CA LEU A 274 16.71 70.00 -24.69
C LEU A 274 17.31 71.36 -25.09
N LYS A 275 18.45 71.35 -25.79
CA LYS A 275 19.16 72.55 -26.27
C LYS A 275 18.64 73.03 -27.62
N GLU A 276 18.02 72.16 -28.41
CA GLU A 276 17.41 72.53 -29.68
C GLU A 276 16.16 73.40 -29.48
N SER A 277 16.24 74.66 -29.92
CA SER A 277 15.11 75.60 -29.93
C SER A 277 14.04 75.16 -30.95
N PRO A 278 12.72 75.27 -30.66
CA PRO A 278 11.64 74.77 -31.52
C PRO A 278 11.65 75.28 -32.97
N SER A 279 12.34 76.39 -33.25
CA SER A 279 12.40 77.05 -34.55
C SER A 279 13.27 76.36 -35.61
N ALA A 280 14.09 75.36 -35.26
CA ALA A 280 14.99 74.68 -36.21
C ALA A 280 14.37 73.46 -36.93
N LYS A 281 13.11 73.10 -36.63
CA LYS A 281 12.51 71.79 -36.97
C LYS A 281 12.13 71.55 -38.44
N LYS A 282 12.37 72.48 -39.38
CA LYS A 282 11.97 72.29 -40.79
C LYS A 282 13.08 71.85 -41.76
N GLU A 283 14.36 71.97 -41.43
CA GLU A 283 15.44 71.61 -42.36
C GLU A 283 16.12 70.26 -42.07
N THR A 284 16.23 69.85 -40.81
CA THR A 284 17.01 68.64 -40.46
C THR A 284 16.28 67.32 -40.71
N PHE A 285 14.94 67.33 -40.71
CA PHE A 285 14.14 66.11 -40.91
C PHE A 285 14.10 65.60 -42.37
N ASN A 286 14.41 66.47 -43.35
CA ASN A 286 14.49 66.08 -44.75
C ASN A 286 15.85 65.43 -45.12
N LYS A 287 16.95 65.76 -44.42
CA LYS A 287 18.28 65.17 -44.71
C LYS A 287 18.43 63.71 -44.25
N GLN A 288 17.73 63.28 -43.21
CA GLN A 288 17.79 61.88 -42.75
C GLN A 288 16.87 60.92 -43.53
N LYS A 289 15.88 61.44 -44.27
CA LYS A 289 14.98 60.62 -45.11
C LYS A 289 15.58 60.27 -46.47
N GLU A 290 16.57 61.01 -46.97
CA GLU A 290 17.30 60.68 -48.20
C GLU A 290 18.41 59.64 -47.97
N ILE A 291 19.07 59.63 -46.81
CA ILE A 291 20.14 58.66 -46.53
C ILE A 291 19.60 57.23 -46.38
N ASN A 292 18.40 57.06 -45.82
CA ASN A 292 17.78 55.73 -45.65
C ASN A 292 17.01 55.22 -46.89
N LYS A 293 16.92 56.00 -47.97
CA LYS A 293 16.32 55.53 -49.24
C LYS A 293 17.34 54.87 -50.19
N ASN A 294 18.64 55.06 -49.95
CA ASN A 294 19.72 54.50 -50.78
C ASN A 294 20.35 53.20 -50.25
N SER A 295 19.91 52.64 -49.11
CA SER A 295 20.42 51.36 -48.58
C SER A 295 19.50 50.16 -48.82
N LYS A 296 18.51 50.28 -49.73
CA LYS A 296 17.54 49.23 -50.05
C LYS A 296 17.62 48.79 -51.52
N ILE A 297 18.82 48.54 -52.04
CA ILE A 297 19.02 47.73 -53.25
C ILE A 297 20.24 46.83 -53.00
N LYS A 298 20.03 45.52 -53.20
CA LYS A 298 20.91 44.36 -52.95
C LYS A 298 20.88 43.81 -51.53
N ASP A 299 19.88 42.96 -51.28
CA ASP A 299 20.16 41.59 -50.83
C ASP A 299 18.95 40.70 -51.12
N ASN A 300 18.99 40.10 -52.31
CA ASN A 300 18.20 38.94 -52.67
C ASN A 300 19.18 37.97 -53.36
N SER A 301 19.91 37.19 -52.56
CA SER A 301 20.43 35.92 -53.02
C SER A 301 20.18 34.87 -51.95
N LYS A 302 19.31 33.94 -52.32
CA LYS A 302 19.18 32.64 -51.67
C LYS A 302 20.56 32.00 -51.65
N LEU A 303 21.00 31.55 -50.48
CA LEU A 303 22.08 30.59 -50.36
C LEU A 303 21.47 29.28 -49.87
N ASP A 304 21.37 28.36 -50.81
CA ASP A 304 21.18 26.94 -50.59
C ASP A 304 22.27 26.41 -49.66
N ASN A 305 21.82 25.58 -48.72
CA ASN A 305 22.68 24.69 -47.96
C ASN A 305 23.27 23.65 -48.91
N ASN A 306 24.58 23.71 -49.15
CA ASN A 306 25.36 22.54 -49.48
C ASN A 306 26.70 22.61 -48.74
N ASN A 307 26.80 21.77 -47.71
CA ASN A 307 28.05 21.39 -47.08
C ASN A 307 28.83 20.54 -48.08
N ASP A 308 29.97 21.05 -48.55
CA ASP A 308 31.00 20.22 -49.15
C ASP A 308 32.36 20.71 -48.62
N TYR A 309 32.81 20.05 -47.54
CA TYR A 309 34.13 20.23 -46.97
C TYR A 309 35.16 19.61 -47.92
N LYS A 310 35.75 20.44 -48.79
CA LYS A 310 36.99 20.08 -49.47
C LYS A 310 38.17 20.45 -48.60
N GLU A 311 38.89 19.40 -48.17
CA GLU A 311 40.25 19.45 -47.66
C GLU A 311 41.11 20.42 -48.49
N LYS A 312 41.64 21.45 -47.82
CA LYS A 312 42.83 22.15 -48.30
C LYS A 312 43.98 21.81 -47.38
N ASN A 313 44.83 20.93 -47.90
CA ASN A 313 46.18 20.68 -47.44
C ASN A 313 46.89 22.00 -47.13
N ILE A 314 47.21 22.20 -45.85
CA ILE A 314 48.22 23.16 -45.44
C ILE A 314 49.56 22.50 -45.77
N VAL A 315 50.13 22.98 -46.86
CA VAL A 315 51.50 22.68 -47.29
C VAL A 315 52.46 23.12 -46.21
N ASP A 316 53.33 22.20 -45.82
CA ASP A 316 54.57 22.43 -45.08
C ASP A 316 55.30 23.67 -45.62
N LYS A 317 55.29 24.75 -44.82
CA LYS A 317 56.27 25.83 -44.95
C LYS A 317 57.24 25.72 -43.79
N LYS A 318 58.23 24.84 -43.95
CA LYS A 318 59.54 25.03 -43.35
C LYS A 318 60.13 26.33 -43.93
N LEU A 319 59.99 27.41 -43.18
CA LEU A 319 60.76 28.63 -43.41
C LEU A 319 62.14 28.42 -42.80
N ASN A 320 63.10 28.19 -43.69
CA ASN A 320 64.53 28.27 -43.42
C ASN A 320 64.91 29.69 -42.98
N GLY A 321 65.71 29.76 -41.91
CA GLY A 321 66.94 30.57 -41.87
C GLY A 321 66.83 32.06 -42.21
N GLU A 322 66.02 32.82 -41.49
CA GLU A 322 66.30 34.24 -41.24
C GLU A 322 66.35 34.45 -39.73
N LYS A 323 67.40 35.14 -39.27
CA LYS A 323 67.71 35.51 -37.88
C LYS A 323 66.44 35.58 -37.02
N GLU A 324 66.40 34.87 -35.89
CA GLU A 324 65.47 35.15 -34.78
C GLU A 324 65.50 36.66 -34.52
N LYS A 325 64.57 37.39 -35.14
CA LYS A 325 64.36 38.80 -34.84
C LYS A 325 63.67 38.74 -33.50
N ASP A 326 64.43 39.05 -32.45
CA ASP A 326 63.92 39.22 -31.10
C ASP A 326 62.62 40.04 -31.16
N GLY A 327 61.48 39.34 -31.02
CA GLY A 327 60.16 39.95 -31.13
C GLY A 327 60.00 41.10 -30.15
N TYR A 328 60.71 41.03 -29.02
CA TYR A 328 60.76 42.09 -28.01
C TYR A 328 61.48 43.34 -28.54
N ALA A 329 62.65 43.18 -29.16
CA ALA A 329 63.36 44.30 -29.79
C ALA A 329 62.50 44.99 -30.86
N LYS A 330 61.74 44.20 -31.64
CA LYS A 330 60.80 44.76 -32.62
C LYS A 330 59.64 45.52 -31.99
N MET A 331 59.13 45.10 -30.83
CA MET A 331 58.14 45.88 -30.10
C MET A 331 58.67 47.18 -29.52
N VAL A 332 59.92 47.19 -29.03
CA VAL A 332 60.59 48.41 -28.56
C VAL A 332 60.81 49.40 -29.71
N GLU A 333 61.19 48.91 -30.89
CA GLU A 333 61.30 49.73 -32.11
C GLU A 333 59.95 50.35 -32.50
N LEU A 334 58.88 49.54 -32.52
CA LEU A 334 57.53 50.02 -32.83
C LEU A 334 57.00 51.05 -31.81
N GLU A 335 57.29 50.87 -30.52
CA GLU A 335 56.96 51.84 -29.47
C GLU A 335 57.70 53.18 -29.69
N SER A 336 58.98 53.13 -30.01
CA SER A 336 59.79 54.32 -30.33
C SER A 336 59.29 55.04 -31.60
N ASP A 337 58.91 54.30 -32.64
CA ASP A 337 58.32 54.84 -33.87
C ASP A 337 56.98 55.54 -33.61
N ILE A 338 56.16 55.03 -32.68
CA ILE A 338 54.91 55.67 -32.24
C ILE A 338 55.22 56.97 -31.49
N ILE A 339 56.12 56.92 -30.49
CA ILE A 339 56.48 58.07 -29.65
C ILE A 339 57.08 59.20 -30.50
N SER A 340 57.89 58.87 -31.50
CA SER A 340 58.50 59.83 -32.43
C SER A 340 57.56 60.29 -33.57
N GLY A 341 56.34 59.76 -33.65
CA GLY A 341 55.35 60.10 -34.68
C GLY A 341 55.67 59.55 -36.08
N LYS A 342 56.70 58.69 -36.21
CA LYS A 342 57.09 58.07 -37.49
C LYS A 342 56.06 57.06 -37.99
N ARG A 343 55.27 56.47 -37.09
CA ARG A 343 54.26 55.47 -37.42
C ARG A 343 53.00 55.70 -36.61
N SER A 344 51.82 55.54 -37.25
CA SER A 344 50.56 55.57 -36.51
C SER A 344 50.44 54.34 -35.60
N GLU A 345 49.83 54.52 -34.42
CA GLU A 345 49.58 53.45 -33.46
C GLU A 345 48.77 52.28 -34.08
N ILE A 346 47.80 52.58 -34.95
CA ILE A 346 46.97 51.57 -35.63
C ILE A 346 47.83 50.67 -36.53
N THR A 347 48.73 51.27 -37.33
CA THR A 347 49.62 50.54 -38.22
C THR A 347 50.62 49.72 -37.42
N ALA A 348 51.24 50.32 -36.40
CA ALA A 348 52.20 49.66 -35.53
C ALA A 348 51.59 48.48 -34.77
N LYS A 349 50.35 48.61 -34.28
CA LYS A 349 49.63 47.54 -33.58
C LYS A 349 49.38 46.32 -34.47
N LYS A 350 48.86 46.53 -35.70
CA LYS A 350 48.61 45.42 -36.66
C LYS A 350 49.87 44.64 -37.00
N GLU A 351 51.00 45.33 -37.03
CA GLU A 351 52.30 44.72 -37.28
C GLU A 351 52.84 44.01 -36.04
N ALA A 352 52.74 44.65 -34.87
CA ALA A 352 53.21 44.14 -33.59
C ALA A 352 52.57 42.79 -33.20
N VAL A 353 51.29 42.54 -33.57
CA VAL A 353 50.62 41.25 -33.30
C VAL A 353 51.40 40.07 -33.89
N LYS A 354 52.09 40.25 -35.03
CA LYS A 354 52.87 39.19 -35.69
C LYS A 354 54.17 38.85 -34.96
N TYR A 355 54.61 39.71 -34.04
CA TYR A 355 55.83 39.54 -33.26
C TYR A 355 55.53 39.09 -31.82
N VAL A 356 54.27 38.81 -31.49
CA VAL A 356 53.87 38.24 -30.20
C VAL A 356 54.02 36.71 -30.29
N ASP A 357 55.15 36.21 -29.80
CA ASP A 357 55.59 34.81 -29.84
C ASP A 357 55.91 34.21 -28.47
N SER A 358 55.88 35.02 -27.41
CA SER A 358 56.15 34.61 -26.04
C SER A 358 55.33 35.42 -25.05
N PHE A 359 55.32 34.96 -23.79
CA PHE A 359 54.74 35.73 -22.69
C PHE A 359 55.34 37.15 -22.57
N LYS A 360 56.66 37.25 -22.72
CA LYS A 360 57.40 38.51 -22.57
C LYS A 360 57.01 39.52 -23.66
N THR A 361 56.82 39.04 -24.90
CA THR A 361 56.38 39.89 -26.02
C THR A 361 54.89 40.22 -25.91
N ALA A 362 54.05 39.32 -25.39
CA ALA A 362 52.63 39.63 -25.13
C ALA A 362 52.44 40.72 -24.05
N ASP A 363 53.21 40.68 -22.96
CA ASP A 363 53.19 41.71 -21.92
C ASP A 363 53.65 43.06 -22.46
N LYS A 364 54.73 43.07 -23.25
CA LYS A 364 55.21 44.29 -23.90
C LYS A 364 54.17 44.85 -24.88
N PHE A 365 53.54 44.00 -25.69
CA PHE A 365 52.46 44.40 -26.59
C PHE A 365 51.31 45.04 -25.82
N HIS A 366 50.85 44.38 -24.75
CA HIS A 366 49.79 44.91 -23.90
C HIS A 366 50.16 46.29 -23.35
N ASN A 367 51.36 46.46 -22.80
CA ASN A 367 51.80 47.72 -22.22
C ASN A 367 51.90 48.85 -23.26
N VAL A 368 52.36 48.55 -24.48
CA VAL A 368 52.47 49.54 -25.57
C VAL A 368 51.09 49.93 -26.11
N PHE A 369 50.18 48.97 -26.26
CA PHE A 369 48.91 49.16 -26.98
C PHE A 369 47.65 49.12 -26.11
N TYR A 370 47.78 49.14 -24.77
CA TYR A 370 46.65 48.92 -23.84
C TYR A 370 45.40 49.76 -24.15
N LYS A 371 45.59 51.03 -24.54
CA LYS A 371 44.49 51.97 -24.80
C LYS A 371 43.77 51.71 -26.13
N SER A 372 44.42 51.03 -27.08
CA SER A 372 43.91 50.85 -28.45
C SER A 372 43.68 49.38 -28.83
N ILE A 373 44.11 48.43 -28.01
CA ILE A 373 43.90 47.00 -28.22
C ILE A 373 42.41 46.65 -28.12
N ASN A 374 41.95 45.78 -29.01
CA ASN A 374 40.57 45.26 -29.00
C ASN A 374 40.56 43.74 -28.87
N ASN A 375 39.36 43.17 -28.78
CA ASN A 375 39.18 41.73 -28.56
C ASN A 375 39.76 40.84 -29.69
N ASN A 376 39.76 41.31 -30.94
CA ASN A 376 40.30 40.54 -32.07
C ASN A 376 41.83 40.51 -32.06
N ASP A 377 42.45 41.59 -31.60
CA ASP A 377 43.90 41.68 -31.42
C ASP A 377 44.33 40.67 -30.34
N VAL A 378 43.63 40.64 -29.20
CA VAL A 378 43.87 39.67 -28.11
C VAL A 378 43.63 38.25 -28.58
N ASP A 379 42.55 37.97 -29.32
CA ASP A 379 42.28 36.62 -29.84
C ASP A 379 43.38 36.14 -30.80
N SER A 380 43.89 37.03 -31.65
CA SER A 380 45.02 36.73 -32.54
C SER A 380 46.29 36.40 -31.75
N ILE A 381 46.59 37.17 -30.71
CA ILE A 381 47.73 36.93 -29.80
C ILE A 381 47.57 35.58 -29.09
N ILE A 382 46.39 35.30 -28.54
CA ILE A 382 46.09 34.04 -27.87
C ILE A 382 46.31 32.87 -28.84
N ASN A 383 45.79 32.97 -30.07
CA ASN A 383 45.92 31.90 -31.06
C ASN A 383 47.37 31.67 -31.51
N ASN A 384 48.21 32.71 -31.53
CA ASN A 384 49.63 32.58 -31.84
C ASN A 384 50.42 31.86 -30.73
N LEU A 385 50.00 31.99 -29.47
CA LEU A 385 50.76 31.49 -28.33
C LEU A 385 50.25 30.17 -27.76
N LYS A 386 48.95 29.89 -27.86
CA LYS A 386 48.24 28.86 -27.06
C LYS A 386 48.91 27.48 -27.06
N ASP A 387 49.46 27.04 -28.19
CA ASP A 387 49.96 25.67 -28.36
C ASP A 387 51.28 25.43 -27.59
N ASP A 388 52.08 26.47 -27.35
CA ASP A 388 53.42 26.36 -26.76
C ASP A 388 53.51 26.76 -25.27
N LEU A 389 52.46 27.38 -24.73
CA LEU A 389 52.49 27.90 -23.37
C LEU A 389 52.30 26.79 -22.34
N ASN A 390 53.02 26.85 -21.23
CA ASN A 390 52.72 26.01 -20.06
C ASN A 390 51.61 26.63 -19.18
N THR A 391 51.11 25.86 -18.20
CA THR A 391 50.02 26.28 -17.29
C THR A 391 50.31 27.60 -16.57
N THR A 392 51.56 27.86 -16.19
CA THR A 392 51.97 29.11 -15.52
C THR A 392 51.91 30.29 -16.48
N GLU A 393 52.32 30.10 -17.72
CA GLU A 393 52.31 31.15 -18.74
C GLU A 393 50.90 31.49 -19.20
N ILE A 394 50.02 30.49 -19.37
CA ILE A 394 48.60 30.72 -19.63
C ILE A 394 47.97 31.55 -18.52
N LYS A 395 48.28 31.25 -17.24
CA LYS A 395 47.78 32.02 -16.09
C LYS A 395 48.21 33.49 -16.18
N LYS A 396 49.48 33.74 -16.50
CA LYS A 396 49.98 35.11 -16.61
C LYS A 396 49.33 35.84 -17.80
N LEU A 397 49.12 35.19 -18.95
CA LEU A 397 48.40 35.76 -20.09
C LEU A 397 46.93 36.10 -19.78
N ILE A 398 46.24 35.23 -19.04
CA ILE A 398 44.89 35.51 -18.54
C ILE A 398 44.88 36.76 -17.67
N THR A 399 45.94 36.98 -16.87
CA THR A 399 46.07 38.17 -16.03
C THR A 399 46.29 39.42 -16.87
N ILE A 400 47.21 39.36 -17.85
CA ILE A 400 47.50 40.46 -18.77
C ILE A 400 46.24 40.92 -19.49
N PHE A 401 45.51 39.99 -20.12
CA PHE A 401 44.36 40.33 -20.96
C PHE A 401 43.01 40.21 -20.24
N SER A 402 42.99 40.24 -18.90
CA SER A 402 41.79 39.96 -18.09
C SER A 402 40.56 40.81 -18.44
N ASP A 403 40.76 42.00 -19.01
CA ASP A 403 39.72 42.92 -19.44
C ASP A 403 39.03 42.53 -20.78
N PHE A 404 39.54 41.50 -21.48
CA PHE A 404 39.10 41.14 -22.84
C PHE A 404 38.33 39.81 -22.88
N PRO A 405 37.14 39.75 -23.53
CA PRO A 405 36.36 38.52 -23.68
C PRO A 405 37.10 37.32 -24.32
N ALA A 406 38.07 37.57 -25.20
CA ALA A 406 38.88 36.55 -25.89
C ALA A 406 39.67 35.66 -24.91
N VAL A 407 39.98 36.16 -23.71
CA VAL A 407 40.64 35.39 -22.65
C VAL A 407 39.82 34.18 -22.19
N SER A 408 38.51 34.17 -22.44
CA SER A 408 37.66 33.01 -22.14
C SER A 408 38.17 31.71 -22.77
N THR A 409 38.76 31.78 -23.98
CA THR A 409 39.37 30.62 -24.66
C THR A 409 40.57 30.07 -23.88
N LEU A 410 41.49 30.94 -23.43
CA LEU A 410 42.63 30.54 -22.60
C LEU A 410 42.20 29.98 -21.25
N ILE A 411 41.18 30.56 -20.61
CA ILE A 411 40.63 30.05 -19.35
C ILE A 411 40.09 28.63 -19.55
N TYR A 412 39.40 28.37 -20.66
CA TYR A 412 38.89 27.03 -20.95
C TYR A 412 40.00 26.01 -21.22
N GLU A 413 41.05 26.41 -21.92
CA GLU A 413 42.22 25.58 -22.18
C GLU A 413 43.02 25.28 -20.91
N TYR A 414 43.20 26.29 -20.04
CA TYR A 414 43.79 26.14 -18.71
C TYR A 414 43.02 25.09 -17.88
N LEU A 415 41.68 25.14 -17.92
CA LEU A 415 40.84 24.13 -17.29
C LEU A 415 41.00 22.74 -17.95
N ASP A 416 41.08 22.66 -19.28
CA ASP A 416 41.25 21.38 -20.00
C ASP A 416 42.57 20.66 -19.70
N ARG A 417 43.62 21.42 -19.39
CA ARG A 417 44.94 20.88 -19.00
C ARG A 417 44.97 20.28 -17.59
N SER A 418 43.93 20.46 -16.78
CA SER A 418 43.80 19.78 -15.50
C SER A 418 43.72 18.26 -15.70
N LYS A 419 44.46 17.47 -14.92
CA LYS A 419 44.53 16.00 -15.06
C LYS A 419 43.69 15.25 -14.04
N ASN A 420 43.26 15.92 -12.97
CA ASN A 420 42.46 15.33 -11.90
C ASN A 420 41.55 16.39 -11.25
N LEU A 421 40.69 15.93 -10.33
CA LEU A 421 39.73 16.79 -9.64
C LEU A 421 40.40 17.91 -8.84
N ASP A 422 41.55 17.66 -8.22
CA ASP A 422 42.23 18.62 -7.35
C ASP A 422 42.84 19.78 -8.13
N GLN A 423 43.46 19.45 -9.27
CA GLN A 423 43.93 20.44 -10.22
C GLN A 423 42.78 21.26 -10.78
N MET A 424 41.64 20.64 -11.08
CA MET A 424 40.45 21.34 -11.56
C MET A 424 39.87 22.27 -10.49
N ILE A 425 39.79 21.84 -9.22
CA ILE A 425 39.36 22.69 -8.09
C ILE A 425 40.29 23.88 -7.92
N LYS A 426 41.61 23.62 -7.92
CA LYS A 426 42.62 24.68 -7.79
C LYS A 426 42.50 25.67 -8.95
N ALA A 427 42.42 25.17 -10.17
CA ALA A 427 42.28 25.97 -11.38
C ALA A 427 41.00 26.82 -11.36
N ALA A 428 39.88 26.24 -10.94
CA ALA A 428 38.62 26.96 -10.86
C ALA A 428 38.67 28.11 -9.86
N LYS A 429 39.24 27.91 -8.67
CA LYS A 429 39.34 28.95 -7.61
C LYS A 429 40.09 30.21 -8.04
N GLU A 430 40.90 30.14 -9.08
CA GLU A 430 41.62 31.29 -9.65
C GLU A 430 40.68 32.25 -10.41
N PHE A 431 39.47 31.80 -10.81
CA PHE A 431 38.52 32.61 -11.60
C PHE A 431 37.26 32.91 -10.79
N LYS A 432 37.00 34.18 -10.49
CA LYS A 432 35.82 34.60 -9.71
C LYS A 432 34.50 34.56 -10.51
N ASP A 433 34.57 34.55 -11.84
CA ASP A 433 33.38 34.55 -12.70
C ASP A 433 32.66 33.18 -12.64
N TYR A 434 31.36 33.25 -12.33
CA TYR A 434 30.45 32.11 -12.22
C TYR A 434 30.42 31.24 -13.47
N LYS A 435 30.54 31.82 -14.68
CA LYS A 435 30.52 31.08 -15.96
C LYS A 435 31.69 30.10 -16.07
N TYR A 436 32.86 30.50 -15.58
CA TYR A 436 34.05 29.65 -15.57
C TYR A 436 33.99 28.61 -14.46
N GLN A 437 33.52 28.97 -13.26
CA GLN A 437 33.24 28.01 -12.18
C GLN A 437 32.27 26.92 -12.63
N ALA A 438 31.18 27.30 -13.30
CA ALA A 438 30.21 26.35 -13.83
C ALA A 438 30.83 25.43 -14.91
N THR A 439 31.67 25.97 -15.79
CA THR A 439 32.34 25.18 -16.83
C THR A 439 33.40 24.23 -16.25
N ALA A 440 34.19 24.70 -15.29
CA ALA A 440 35.11 23.87 -14.52
C ALA A 440 34.35 22.75 -13.80
N GLY A 441 33.23 23.05 -13.16
CA GLY A 441 32.35 22.06 -12.55
C GLY A 441 31.83 21.02 -13.55
N ARG A 442 31.46 21.41 -14.78
CA ARG A 442 31.06 20.44 -15.81
C ARG A 442 32.21 19.50 -16.20
N LYS A 443 33.42 20.04 -16.41
CA LYS A 443 34.61 19.26 -16.77
C LYS A 443 35.10 18.40 -15.62
N ALA A 444 35.02 18.89 -14.37
CA ALA A 444 35.43 18.20 -13.15
C ALA A 444 34.68 16.88 -12.95
N LEU A 445 33.46 16.78 -13.46
CA LEU A 445 32.60 15.60 -13.30
C LEU A 445 33.24 14.32 -13.87
N LYS A 446 34.05 14.43 -14.94
CA LYS A 446 34.75 13.27 -15.54
C LYS A 446 35.75 12.61 -14.59
N TYR A 447 36.17 13.31 -13.53
CA TYR A 447 37.06 12.81 -12.49
C TYR A 447 36.33 12.28 -11.26
N VAL A 448 34.99 12.30 -11.25
CA VAL A 448 34.17 11.83 -10.14
C VAL A 448 33.80 10.37 -10.38
N ASN A 449 34.48 9.46 -9.67
CA ASN A 449 34.35 8.01 -9.85
C ASN A 449 34.25 7.25 -8.50
N SER A 450 34.27 7.96 -7.38
CA SER A 450 34.21 7.41 -6.03
C SER A 450 33.37 8.31 -5.12
N LEU A 451 33.01 7.81 -3.95
CA LEU A 451 32.25 8.60 -2.98
C LEU A 451 33.04 9.81 -2.48
N ASP A 452 34.34 9.64 -2.21
CA ASP A 452 35.22 10.72 -1.75
C ASP A 452 35.37 11.81 -2.82
N SER A 453 35.57 11.42 -4.08
CA SER A 453 35.64 12.38 -5.19
C SER A 453 34.28 13.05 -5.43
N ALA A 454 33.15 12.36 -5.18
CA ALA A 454 31.82 12.95 -5.27
C ALA A 454 31.56 13.98 -4.17
N VAL A 455 31.96 13.71 -2.91
CA VAL A 455 31.89 14.68 -1.81
C VAL A 455 32.78 15.89 -2.10
N LYS A 456 34.01 15.65 -2.58
CA LYS A 456 34.96 16.70 -2.92
C LYS A 456 34.44 17.59 -4.05
N TYR A 457 33.87 16.98 -5.09
CA TYR A 457 33.18 17.69 -6.16
C TYR A 457 32.02 18.51 -5.62
N LYS A 458 31.17 17.89 -4.78
CA LYS A 458 29.99 18.55 -4.22
C LYS A 458 30.35 19.87 -3.55
N ASN A 459 31.32 19.80 -2.63
CA ASN A 459 31.72 20.93 -1.80
C ASN A 459 32.38 22.08 -2.58
N ASN A 460 32.88 21.85 -3.79
CA ASN A 460 33.58 22.87 -4.57
C ASN A 460 32.81 23.34 -5.81
N PHE A 461 31.96 22.49 -6.40
CA PHE A 461 31.36 22.75 -7.70
C PHE A 461 29.83 22.66 -7.74
N TYR A 462 29.18 22.02 -6.75
CA TYR A 462 27.76 21.69 -6.87
C TYR A 462 26.88 22.94 -7.05
N GLU A 463 27.11 23.99 -6.27
CA GLU A 463 26.34 25.24 -6.36
C GLU A 463 26.42 25.89 -7.75
N TYR A 464 27.58 25.75 -8.41
CA TYR A 464 27.85 26.31 -9.74
C TYR A 464 27.30 25.43 -10.87
N ALA A 465 27.38 24.10 -10.72
CA ALA A 465 26.98 23.14 -11.75
C ALA A 465 25.48 22.79 -11.72
N ALA A 466 24.87 22.69 -10.53
CA ALA A 466 23.51 22.19 -10.34
C ALA A 466 22.43 23.08 -10.96
N ARG A 467 22.67 24.40 -11.08
CA ARG A 467 21.73 25.35 -11.72
C ARG A 467 21.62 25.18 -13.23
N SER A 468 22.51 24.40 -13.87
CA SER A 468 22.64 24.36 -15.33
C SER A 468 22.68 22.96 -15.94
N ASN A 469 22.92 21.89 -15.15
CA ASN A 469 23.34 20.61 -15.74
C ASN A 469 22.66 19.36 -15.13
N GLY A 470 21.62 18.86 -15.81
CA GLY A 470 20.99 17.56 -15.52
C GLY A 470 21.95 16.35 -15.49
N PRO A 471 22.95 16.24 -16.38
CA PRO A 471 23.91 15.13 -16.38
C PRO A 471 24.77 15.03 -15.12
N ALA A 472 25.18 16.17 -14.53
CA ALA A 472 25.99 16.20 -13.30
C ALA A 472 25.23 15.61 -12.10
N ASN A 473 23.95 15.96 -11.99
CA ASN A 473 23.07 15.37 -10.98
C ASN A 473 22.90 13.86 -11.19
N SER A 474 22.84 13.39 -12.45
CA SER A 474 22.71 11.96 -12.75
C SER A 474 23.95 11.15 -12.37
N GLN A 475 25.15 11.60 -12.74
CA GLN A 475 26.38 10.86 -12.43
C GLN A 475 26.67 10.82 -10.93
N LEU A 476 26.52 11.96 -10.23
CA LEU A 476 26.62 11.99 -8.77
C LEU A 476 25.60 11.06 -8.12
N TYR A 477 24.37 11.03 -8.64
CA TYR A 477 23.32 10.18 -8.11
C TYR A 477 23.66 8.70 -8.26
N GLU A 478 24.14 8.25 -9.42
CA GLU A 478 24.50 6.84 -9.60
C GLU A 478 25.65 6.40 -8.69
N ILE A 479 26.64 7.26 -8.43
CA ILE A 479 27.72 6.97 -7.48
C ILE A 479 27.19 6.88 -6.05
N VAL A 480 26.38 7.85 -5.62
CA VAL A 480 25.76 7.85 -4.28
C VAL A 480 24.87 6.62 -4.11
N LYS A 481 24.03 6.33 -5.10
CA LYS A 481 23.14 5.16 -5.13
C LYS A 481 23.92 3.84 -5.04
N ALA A 482 24.98 3.68 -5.83
CA ALA A 482 25.82 2.49 -5.78
C ALA A 482 26.46 2.30 -4.40
N ASN A 483 26.95 3.38 -3.78
CA ASN A 483 27.54 3.32 -2.44
C ASN A 483 26.49 3.08 -1.34
N LEU A 484 25.27 3.60 -1.48
CA LEU A 484 24.16 3.29 -0.58
C LEU A 484 23.78 1.80 -0.66
N ASN A 485 23.67 1.25 -1.87
CA ASN A 485 23.37 -0.17 -2.08
C ASN A 485 24.46 -1.10 -1.55
N ASN A 486 25.72 -0.67 -1.62
CA ASN A 486 26.87 -1.43 -1.12
C ASN A 486 27.18 -1.15 0.36
N SER A 487 26.42 -0.27 1.03
CA SER A 487 26.67 0.05 2.43
C SER A 487 26.45 -1.16 3.31
N LYS A 488 27.40 -1.47 4.20
CA LYS A 488 27.31 -2.60 5.13
C LYS A 488 26.53 -2.27 6.41
N SER A 489 26.27 -0.99 6.67
CA SER A 489 25.62 -0.54 7.91
C SER A 489 24.63 0.61 7.67
N ILE A 490 23.63 0.69 8.53
CA ILE A 490 22.65 1.78 8.51
C ILE A 490 23.31 3.13 8.83
N ASP A 491 24.27 3.17 9.75
CA ASP A 491 25.00 4.39 10.12
C ASP A 491 25.84 4.92 8.95
N GLY A 492 26.48 4.01 8.20
CA GLY A 492 27.19 4.34 6.96
C GLY A 492 26.26 4.93 5.92
N ALA A 493 25.11 4.31 5.67
CA ALA A 493 24.12 4.81 4.72
C ALA A 493 23.53 6.17 5.13
N ILE A 494 23.30 6.39 6.44
CA ILE A 494 22.86 7.68 6.98
C ILE A 494 23.94 8.75 6.77
N LYS A 495 25.22 8.44 7.01
CA LYS A 495 26.33 9.37 6.77
C LYS A 495 26.36 9.81 5.30
N ILE A 496 26.31 8.86 4.37
CA ILE A 496 26.25 9.15 2.92
C ILE A 496 25.05 10.04 2.60
N THR A 497 23.88 9.71 3.15
CA THR A 497 22.67 10.51 2.93
C THR A 497 22.81 11.93 3.48
N LYS A 498 23.43 12.13 4.64
CA LYS A 498 23.70 13.46 5.21
C LYS A 498 24.62 14.27 4.30
N ASP A 499 25.67 13.64 3.77
CA ASP A 499 26.66 14.27 2.91
C ASP A 499 26.06 14.74 1.57
N PHE A 500 24.89 14.25 1.16
CA PHE A 500 24.24 14.60 -0.11
C PHE A 500 22.78 15.07 0.03
N ARG A 501 22.28 15.36 1.23
CA ARG A 501 20.87 15.76 1.45
C ARG A 501 20.49 17.11 0.82
N ASP A 502 21.48 17.97 0.63
CA ASP A 502 21.40 19.26 -0.07
C ASP A 502 21.32 19.11 -1.59
N VAL A 503 21.69 17.93 -2.09
CA VAL A 503 21.76 17.58 -3.52
C VAL A 503 20.56 16.73 -3.94
N PHE A 504 20.22 15.73 -3.13
CA PHE A 504 19.18 14.75 -3.42
C PHE A 504 18.15 14.72 -2.29
N SER A 505 16.87 14.57 -2.65
CA SER A 505 15.83 14.38 -1.65
C SER A 505 16.09 13.11 -0.84
N ILE A 506 15.98 13.19 0.48
CA ILE A 506 16.11 12.05 1.41
C ILE A 506 15.18 10.90 1.00
N ILE A 507 13.99 11.21 0.47
CA ILE A 507 13.01 10.22 -0.01
C ILE A 507 13.58 9.31 -1.12
N LYS A 508 14.38 9.85 -2.05
CA LYS A 508 14.98 9.08 -3.15
C LYS A 508 16.05 8.11 -2.64
N MET A 509 16.87 8.56 -1.68
CA MET A 509 17.96 7.76 -1.10
C MET A 509 17.42 6.66 -0.17
N ARG A 510 16.31 6.93 0.53
CA ARG A 510 15.66 6.00 1.47
C ARG A 510 15.45 4.59 0.88
N GLU A 511 14.99 4.48 -0.36
CA GLU A 511 14.67 3.19 -0.98
C GLU A 511 15.89 2.27 -1.14
N GLN A 512 17.10 2.83 -1.27
CA GLN A 512 18.34 2.06 -1.41
C GLN A 512 18.83 1.49 -0.07
N VAL A 513 18.28 1.98 1.05
CA VAL A 513 18.75 1.67 2.40
C VAL A 513 17.84 0.66 3.12
N ILE A 514 16.65 0.39 2.58
CA ILE A 514 15.65 -0.51 3.20
C ILE A 514 16.21 -1.91 3.45
N SER A 515 17.03 -2.44 2.53
CA SER A 515 17.64 -3.78 2.66
C SER A 515 18.55 -3.92 3.89
N LEU A 516 19.03 -2.81 4.46
CA LEU A 516 19.86 -2.81 5.66
C LEU A 516 19.04 -2.91 6.96
N VAL A 517 17.71 -2.81 6.88
CA VAL A 517 16.81 -2.77 8.03
C VAL A 517 16.37 -4.17 8.43
N ASN A 518 17.30 -4.97 8.94
CA ASN A 518 17.05 -6.38 9.29
C ASN A 518 16.95 -6.68 10.80
N THR A 519 17.07 -5.66 11.64
CA THR A 519 16.87 -5.75 13.10
C THR A 519 16.07 -4.57 13.62
N LYS A 520 15.46 -4.71 14.81
CA LYS A 520 14.70 -3.66 15.52
C LYS A 520 15.51 -2.40 15.73
N ASP A 521 16.78 -2.51 16.11
CA ASP A 521 17.66 -1.35 16.33
C ASP A 521 17.96 -0.60 15.03
N LYS A 522 18.20 -1.34 13.94
CA LYS A 522 18.40 -0.73 12.63
C LYS A 522 17.12 -0.10 12.11
N LEU A 523 15.95 -0.70 12.39
CA LEU A 523 14.66 -0.09 12.10
C LEU A 523 14.49 1.21 12.86
N LEU A 524 14.79 1.24 14.16
CA LEU A 524 14.72 2.46 14.97
C LEU A 524 15.62 3.57 14.43
N LYS A 525 16.87 3.24 14.07
CA LYS A 525 17.78 4.21 13.43
C LYS A 525 17.24 4.71 12.08
N PHE A 526 16.72 3.80 11.26
CA PHE A 526 16.16 4.12 9.95
C PHE A 526 14.97 5.09 10.08
N VAL A 527 14.00 4.78 10.94
CA VAL A 527 12.75 5.55 11.07
C VAL A 527 12.96 6.89 11.79
N ASN A 528 14.01 7.01 12.61
CA ASN A 528 14.39 8.27 13.24
C ASN A 528 15.05 9.24 12.25
N TYR A 529 15.68 8.73 11.19
CA TYR A 529 16.41 9.54 10.22
C TYR A 529 15.64 9.75 8.91
N TYR A 530 15.02 8.70 8.38
CA TYR A 530 14.28 8.75 7.13
C TYR A 530 12.79 9.05 7.38
N PRO A 531 12.20 10.03 6.69
CA PRO A 531 10.76 10.33 6.77
C PRO A 531 9.93 9.09 6.44
N LEU A 532 8.80 8.91 7.15
CA LEU A 532 7.88 7.78 6.95
C LEU A 532 6.80 8.07 5.91
N GLU A 533 6.68 9.32 5.45
CA GLU A 533 5.70 9.73 4.45
C GLU A 533 5.92 8.93 3.15
N ASN A 534 4.83 8.38 2.62
CA ASN A 534 4.83 7.57 1.39
C ASN A 534 5.72 6.31 1.43
N LEU A 535 6.23 5.91 2.60
CA LEU A 535 6.97 4.66 2.75
C LEU A 535 5.98 3.50 2.85
N LYS A 536 6.19 2.46 2.02
CA LYS A 536 5.50 1.18 2.17
C LYS A 536 6.09 0.46 3.38
N ILE A 537 5.52 0.69 4.57
CA ILE A 537 6.00 0.14 5.84
C ILE A 537 6.17 -1.38 5.76
N ASP A 538 5.24 -2.08 5.08
CA ASP A 538 5.32 -3.54 4.88
C ASP A 538 6.61 -4.01 4.21
N LYS A 539 7.16 -3.22 3.26
CA LYS A 539 8.42 -3.55 2.57
C LYS A 539 9.62 -3.48 3.51
N VAL A 540 9.56 -2.61 4.51
CA VAL A 540 10.62 -2.49 5.53
C VAL A 540 10.47 -3.61 6.55
N LEU A 541 9.26 -3.83 7.05
CA LEU A 541 8.98 -4.90 8.02
C LEU A 541 9.23 -6.29 7.44
N SER A 542 9.12 -6.49 6.12
CA SER A 542 9.44 -7.76 5.47
C SER A 542 10.91 -8.14 5.51
N GLN A 543 11.80 -7.21 5.84
CA GLN A 543 13.24 -7.47 5.97
C GLN A 543 13.62 -8.03 7.35
N LEU A 544 12.71 -7.93 8.33
CA LEU A 544 12.94 -8.43 9.69
C LEU A 544 12.75 -9.96 9.73
N SER A 545 13.57 -10.63 10.53
CA SER A 545 13.29 -12.01 10.92
C SER A 545 12.00 -12.08 11.75
N LYS A 546 11.41 -13.27 11.88
CA LYS A 546 10.17 -13.45 12.64
C LYS A 546 10.31 -13.02 14.11
N THR A 547 11.48 -13.29 14.71
CA THR A 547 11.82 -12.88 16.08
C THR A 547 11.93 -11.36 16.20
N GLU A 548 12.64 -10.71 15.27
CA GLU A 548 12.77 -9.25 15.24
C GLU A 548 11.42 -8.56 15.00
N LEU A 549 10.60 -9.12 14.10
CA LEU A 549 9.25 -8.63 13.82
C LEU A 549 8.37 -8.70 15.06
N PHE A 550 8.45 -9.80 15.83
CA PHE A 550 7.74 -9.93 17.10
C PHE A 550 8.17 -8.86 18.10
N GLU A 551 9.47 -8.62 18.27
CA GLU A 551 10.00 -7.61 19.19
C GLU A 551 9.59 -6.18 18.80
N VAL A 552 9.43 -5.91 17.50
CA VAL A 552 8.86 -4.65 17.00
C VAL A 552 7.35 -4.57 17.27
N ALA A 553 6.60 -5.65 17.01
CA ALA A 553 5.15 -5.70 17.26
C ALA A 553 4.81 -5.55 18.75
N LYS A 554 5.61 -6.17 19.62
CA LYS A 554 5.48 -6.16 21.07
C LYS A 554 5.70 -4.76 21.65
N ASN A 555 6.83 -4.13 21.35
CA ASN A 555 7.16 -2.82 21.92
C ASN A 555 8.10 -2.02 21.00
N PHE A 556 7.52 -1.10 20.22
CA PHE A 556 8.27 -0.19 19.37
C PHE A 556 7.76 1.24 19.54
N LYS A 557 8.69 2.20 19.60
CA LYS A 557 8.42 3.60 19.99
C LYS A 557 7.43 4.33 19.06
N ILE A 558 7.35 3.92 17.80
CA ILE A 558 6.48 4.56 16.80
C ILE A 558 5.24 3.68 16.59
N ASN A 559 4.09 4.13 17.12
CA ASN A 559 2.83 3.37 17.12
C ASN A 559 2.42 2.88 15.72
N LYS A 560 2.53 3.73 14.68
CA LYS A 560 2.19 3.34 13.30
C LYS A 560 2.97 2.11 12.82
N ILE A 561 4.25 2.02 13.19
CA ILE A 561 5.12 0.90 12.81
C ILE A 561 4.81 -0.31 13.68
N GLN A 562 4.59 -0.09 14.98
CA GLN A 562 4.18 -1.15 15.90
C GLN A 562 2.89 -1.83 15.42
N SER A 563 1.84 -1.06 15.12
CA SER A 563 0.56 -1.59 14.63
C SER A 563 0.72 -2.36 13.32
N ALA A 564 1.49 -1.84 12.35
CA ALA A 564 1.78 -2.55 11.11
C ALA A 564 2.57 -3.85 11.35
N ALA A 565 3.51 -3.86 12.30
CA ALA A 565 4.25 -5.04 12.69
C ALA A 565 3.36 -6.09 13.37
N ARG A 566 2.41 -5.67 14.22
CA ARG A 566 1.41 -6.57 14.83
C ARG A 566 0.55 -7.24 13.77
N GLN A 567 -0.01 -6.46 12.85
CA GLN A 567 -0.81 -7.00 11.74
C GLN A 567 -0.01 -7.99 10.89
N ARG A 568 1.23 -7.63 10.53
CA ARG A 568 2.10 -8.51 9.75
C ARG A 568 2.46 -9.79 10.50
N TYR A 569 2.81 -9.68 11.78
CA TYR A 569 3.14 -10.84 12.61
C TYR A 569 1.94 -11.77 12.77
N PHE A 570 0.75 -11.22 12.99
CA PHE A 570 -0.52 -11.95 13.01
C PHE A 570 -0.72 -12.75 11.71
N ASN A 571 -0.65 -12.08 10.56
CA ASN A 571 -0.85 -12.71 9.25
C ASN A 571 0.21 -13.77 8.88
N GLN A 572 1.39 -13.74 9.51
CA GLN A 572 2.49 -14.69 9.27
C GLN A 572 2.57 -15.81 10.32
N SER A 573 1.72 -15.77 11.34
CA SER A 573 1.73 -16.77 12.41
C SER A 573 1.07 -18.05 11.94
N ILE A 574 1.73 -19.18 12.20
CA ILE A 574 1.29 -20.52 11.78
C ILE A 574 1.43 -21.56 12.89
N SER A 575 2.17 -21.27 13.96
CA SER A 575 2.38 -22.20 15.08
C SER A 575 1.66 -21.75 16.35
N TYR A 576 1.32 -22.69 17.23
CA TYR A 576 0.67 -22.39 18.50
C TYR A 576 1.50 -21.48 19.41
N LEU A 577 2.83 -21.56 19.37
CA LEU A 577 3.68 -20.65 20.15
C LEU A 577 3.57 -19.20 19.65
N GLU A 578 3.43 -19.01 18.35
CA GLU A 578 3.24 -17.67 17.76
C GLU A 578 1.84 -17.14 18.06
N TYR A 579 0.81 -17.98 17.98
CA TYR A 579 -0.54 -17.61 18.41
C TYR A 579 -0.60 -17.29 19.90
N ARG A 580 0.16 -17.99 20.74
CA ARG A 580 0.32 -17.63 22.17
C ARG A 580 0.86 -16.21 22.32
N ASN A 581 1.90 -15.86 21.55
CA ASN A 581 2.47 -14.53 21.58
C ASN A 581 1.42 -13.47 21.18
N ILE A 582 0.60 -13.74 20.17
CA ILE A 582 -0.48 -12.83 19.77
C ILE A 582 -1.52 -12.67 20.89
N ILE A 583 -1.99 -13.78 21.47
CA ILE A 583 -2.98 -13.76 22.56
C ILE A 583 -2.48 -12.97 23.77
N ASN A 584 -1.20 -13.09 24.09
CA ASN A 584 -0.61 -12.48 25.28
C ASN A 584 -0.23 -11.00 25.09
N TYR A 585 0.12 -10.58 23.87
CA TYR A 585 0.66 -9.24 23.63
C TYR A 585 -0.18 -8.34 22.71
N PHE A 586 -1.10 -8.88 21.90
CA PHE A 586 -1.88 -8.13 20.90
C PHE A 586 -3.39 -8.29 21.15
N PRO A 587 -3.95 -7.54 22.12
CA PRO A 587 -5.36 -7.69 22.52
C PRO A 587 -6.35 -7.51 21.36
N GLU A 588 -6.03 -6.67 20.38
CA GLU A 588 -6.85 -6.42 19.20
C GLU A 588 -7.05 -7.67 18.31
N TYR A 589 -6.12 -8.63 18.32
CA TYR A 589 -6.20 -9.87 17.54
C TYR A 589 -6.53 -11.09 18.39
N LYS A 590 -6.75 -10.92 19.70
CA LYS A 590 -6.91 -12.03 20.65
C LYS A 590 -8.08 -12.94 20.25
N ASN A 591 -9.27 -12.38 20.05
CA ASN A 591 -10.46 -13.18 19.76
C ASN A 591 -10.35 -13.94 18.43
N GLU A 592 -9.85 -13.28 17.39
CA GLU A 592 -9.62 -13.90 16.08
C GLU A 592 -8.59 -15.03 16.18
N THR A 593 -7.50 -14.81 16.91
CA THR A 593 -6.47 -15.82 17.15
C THR A 593 -7.00 -17.03 17.93
N VAL A 594 -7.81 -16.80 18.97
CA VAL A 594 -8.47 -17.88 19.72
C VAL A 594 -9.31 -18.74 18.79
N ASN A 595 -10.11 -18.12 17.92
CA ASN A 595 -10.94 -18.85 16.96
C ASN A 595 -10.08 -19.65 15.97
N ILE A 596 -8.99 -19.07 15.45
CA ILE A 596 -8.05 -19.79 14.56
C ILE A 596 -7.46 -21.01 15.27
N VAL A 597 -6.99 -20.85 16.52
CA VAL A 597 -6.44 -21.96 17.31
C VAL A 597 -7.48 -23.05 17.52
N LEU A 598 -8.67 -22.70 18.00
CA LEU A 598 -9.72 -23.70 18.29
C LEU A 598 -10.19 -24.43 17.04
N ASN A 599 -10.38 -23.71 15.92
CA ASN A 599 -10.79 -24.31 14.65
C ASN A 599 -9.68 -25.14 13.99
N SER A 600 -8.41 -24.91 14.34
CA SER A 600 -7.28 -25.70 13.84
C SER A 600 -7.13 -27.05 14.53
N ILE A 601 -7.79 -27.27 15.67
CA ILE A 601 -7.80 -28.54 16.38
C ILE A 601 -8.76 -29.48 15.65
N ASN A 602 -8.21 -30.47 14.96
CA ASN A 602 -8.98 -31.49 14.25
C ASN A 602 -8.90 -32.88 14.89
N ASN A 603 -8.03 -33.05 15.90
CA ASN A 603 -7.88 -34.29 16.66
C ASN A 603 -7.32 -34.02 18.06
N ILE A 604 -7.31 -35.07 18.89
CA ILE A 604 -6.88 -34.99 20.28
C ILE A 604 -5.39 -34.64 20.45
N ASP A 605 -4.50 -35.14 19.59
CA ASP A 605 -3.06 -34.84 19.66
C ASP A 605 -2.79 -33.36 19.42
N GLN A 606 -3.49 -32.76 18.45
CA GLN A 606 -3.44 -31.32 18.20
C GLN A 606 -3.99 -30.53 19.37
N ALA A 607 -5.06 -31.00 20.02
CA ALA A 607 -5.59 -30.37 21.22
C ALA A 607 -4.54 -30.38 22.35
N VAL A 608 -3.85 -31.50 22.57
CA VAL A 608 -2.76 -31.60 23.57
C VAL A 608 -1.62 -30.65 23.24
N LYS A 609 -1.18 -30.60 21.97
CA LYS A 609 -0.15 -29.65 21.50
C LYS A 609 -0.58 -28.20 21.73
N ALA A 610 -1.82 -27.85 21.39
CA ALA A 610 -2.38 -26.52 21.60
C ALA A 610 -2.43 -26.16 23.09
N LYS A 611 -2.90 -27.09 23.95
CA LYS A 611 -2.97 -26.92 25.41
C LYS A 611 -1.60 -26.62 26.02
N ASN A 612 -0.59 -27.37 25.60
CA ASN A 612 0.76 -27.22 26.12
C ASN A 612 1.43 -25.92 25.64
N ALA A 613 1.15 -25.52 24.40
CA ALA A 613 1.67 -24.28 23.83
C ALA A 613 0.93 -23.02 24.35
N ILE A 614 -0.38 -23.11 24.61
CA ILE A 614 -1.25 -22.00 25.01
C ILE A 614 -2.07 -22.37 26.26
N PRO A 615 -1.44 -22.45 27.44
CA PRO A 615 -2.13 -22.83 28.69
C PRO A 615 -3.30 -21.90 29.05
N GLU A 616 -3.27 -20.67 28.58
CA GLU A 616 -4.30 -19.64 28.80
C GLU A 616 -5.67 -20.05 28.18
N LEU A 617 -5.69 -20.95 27.20
CA LEU A 617 -6.90 -21.49 26.56
C LEU A 617 -7.26 -22.91 27.01
N LYS A 618 -6.70 -23.39 28.13
CA LYS A 618 -6.89 -24.77 28.60
C LYS A 618 -8.37 -25.18 28.66
N THR A 619 -9.26 -24.27 29.05
CA THR A 619 -10.69 -24.56 29.21
C THR A 619 -11.40 -24.73 27.86
N GLU A 620 -11.14 -23.82 26.93
CA GLU A 620 -11.69 -23.79 25.58
C GLU A 620 -11.17 -24.96 24.76
N ILE A 621 -9.86 -25.22 24.82
CA ILE A 621 -9.22 -26.37 24.18
C ILE A 621 -9.77 -27.68 24.74
N ARG A 622 -10.02 -27.79 26.05
CA ARG A 622 -10.64 -28.99 26.65
C ARG A 622 -12.03 -29.25 26.08
N LYS A 623 -12.85 -28.20 25.89
CA LYS A 623 -14.19 -28.35 25.32
C LYS A 623 -14.09 -28.88 23.88
N GLN A 624 -13.23 -28.27 23.07
CA GLN A 624 -12.99 -28.71 21.69
C GLN A 624 -12.42 -30.14 21.63
N ALA A 625 -11.49 -30.48 22.52
CA ALA A 625 -10.87 -31.80 22.60
C ALA A 625 -11.89 -32.91 22.84
N LEU A 626 -12.93 -32.66 23.64
CA LEU A 626 -13.99 -33.63 23.94
C LEU A 626 -14.75 -34.05 22.68
N ASP A 627 -14.97 -33.09 21.76
CA ASP A 627 -15.67 -33.34 20.50
C ASP A 627 -14.88 -34.28 19.57
N HIS A 628 -13.55 -34.38 19.76
CA HIS A 628 -12.65 -35.24 19.00
C HIS A 628 -12.21 -36.53 19.73
N VAL A 629 -12.91 -36.91 20.81
CA VAL A 629 -12.73 -38.21 21.47
C VAL A 629 -13.62 -39.24 20.77
N ASP A 630 -13.04 -40.02 19.86
CA ASP A 630 -13.79 -40.90 18.95
C ASP A 630 -13.42 -42.39 19.08
N ASP A 631 -12.34 -42.70 19.79
CA ASP A 631 -11.84 -44.06 20.02
C ASP A 631 -11.15 -44.20 21.40
N LEU A 632 -10.68 -45.41 21.71
CA LEU A 632 -10.01 -45.71 22.98
C LEU A 632 -8.69 -44.93 23.16
N TYR A 633 -7.92 -44.75 22.08
CA TYR A 633 -6.65 -44.01 22.12
C TYR A 633 -6.89 -42.53 22.48
N SER A 634 -7.81 -41.88 21.78
CA SER A 634 -8.19 -40.49 22.01
C SER A 634 -8.86 -40.29 23.37
N ALA A 635 -9.64 -41.26 23.84
CA ALA A 635 -10.18 -41.23 25.20
C ALA A 635 -9.09 -41.28 26.27
N LYS A 636 -8.07 -42.13 26.08
CA LYS A 636 -6.93 -42.21 26.99
C LYS A 636 -6.12 -40.90 26.97
N LEU A 637 -5.82 -40.38 25.78
CA LEU A 637 -5.09 -39.11 25.67
C LEU A 637 -5.86 -37.95 26.31
N TYR A 638 -7.19 -37.93 26.18
CA TYR A 638 -8.07 -36.99 26.86
C TYR A 638 -8.02 -37.15 28.39
N ASN A 639 -8.04 -38.40 28.88
CA ASN A 639 -7.93 -38.74 30.30
C ASN A 639 -6.62 -38.20 30.91
N ASP A 640 -5.50 -38.43 30.23
CA ASP A 640 -4.19 -38.01 30.73
C ASP A 640 -3.98 -36.49 30.74
N ASN A 641 -4.65 -35.77 29.82
CA ASN A 641 -4.32 -34.37 29.56
C ASN A 641 -5.36 -33.35 30.02
N PHE A 642 -6.63 -33.74 30.10
CA PHE A 642 -7.75 -32.81 30.25
C PHE A 642 -8.75 -33.20 31.33
N LEU A 643 -8.65 -34.41 31.88
CA LEU A 643 -9.70 -35.01 32.71
C LEU A 643 -10.12 -34.14 33.88
N VAL A 644 -11.43 -33.90 33.93
CA VAL A 644 -12.16 -33.39 35.09
C VAL A 644 -13.29 -34.37 35.38
N ASN A 645 -13.60 -34.63 36.65
CA ASN A 645 -14.55 -35.67 37.06
C ASN A 645 -15.89 -35.65 36.30
N ASN A 646 -16.38 -34.46 35.93
CA ASN A 646 -17.66 -34.30 35.23
C ASN A 646 -17.62 -34.69 33.73
N ASP A 647 -16.43 -34.80 33.12
CA ASP A 647 -16.29 -35.14 31.70
C ASP A 647 -16.15 -36.67 31.49
N LYS A 648 -15.84 -37.43 32.56
CA LYS A 648 -15.72 -38.90 32.53
C LYS A 648 -16.95 -39.58 31.91
N LEU A 649 -18.12 -39.29 32.47
CA LEU A 649 -19.38 -39.88 32.02
C LEU A 649 -19.75 -39.43 30.60
N LYS A 650 -19.33 -38.24 30.16
CA LYS A 650 -19.59 -37.76 28.80
C LYS A 650 -18.78 -38.55 27.77
N VAL A 651 -17.49 -38.76 28.03
CA VAL A 651 -16.62 -39.57 27.16
C VAL A 651 -17.15 -40.99 27.05
N ILE A 652 -17.47 -41.62 28.18
CA ILE A 652 -18.02 -42.99 28.19
C ILE A 652 -19.33 -43.06 27.42
N LYS A 653 -20.28 -42.15 27.67
CA LYS A 653 -21.56 -42.13 26.94
C LYS A 653 -21.37 -41.92 25.43
N LYS A 654 -20.41 -41.09 25.02
CA LYS A 654 -20.11 -40.83 23.61
C LYS A 654 -19.60 -42.11 22.93
N LEU A 655 -18.66 -42.81 23.57
CA LEU A 655 -17.97 -43.97 22.98
C LEU A 655 -18.68 -45.31 23.16
N MET A 656 -19.62 -45.41 24.11
CA MET A 656 -20.39 -46.63 24.36
C MET A 656 -21.17 -47.12 23.14
N LYS A 657 -21.50 -46.22 22.20
CA LYS A 657 -22.22 -46.55 20.96
C LYS A 657 -21.31 -46.99 19.82
N THR A 658 -20.01 -46.71 19.90
CA THR A 658 -19.06 -46.86 18.80
C THR A 658 -17.99 -47.90 19.07
N LEU A 659 -17.60 -48.11 20.33
CA LEU A 659 -16.58 -49.08 20.71
C LEU A 659 -17.10 -50.51 20.71
N SER A 660 -16.18 -51.45 20.45
CA SER A 660 -16.38 -52.86 20.70
C SER A 660 -16.61 -53.14 22.20
N HIS A 661 -17.15 -54.30 22.54
CA HIS A 661 -17.33 -54.69 23.94
C HIS A 661 -16.00 -54.67 24.72
N ASP A 662 -14.95 -55.27 24.15
CA ASP A 662 -13.62 -55.35 24.78
C ASP A 662 -12.99 -53.96 24.96
N ASP A 663 -13.16 -53.05 23.99
CA ASP A 663 -12.62 -51.69 24.10
C ASP A 663 -13.45 -50.82 25.05
N LEU A 664 -14.75 -51.09 25.17
CA LEU A 664 -15.59 -50.46 26.18
C LEU A 664 -15.19 -50.90 27.60
N GLU A 665 -14.88 -52.18 27.82
CA GLU A 665 -14.35 -52.64 29.11
C GLU A 665 -13.03 -51.92 29.46
N LYS A 666 -12.08 -51.86 28.52
CA LYS A 666 -10.83 -51.10 28.70
C LYS A 666 -11.09 -49.62 28.98
N LEU A 667 -12.07 -49.01 28.30
CA LEU A 667 -12.44 -47.61 28.53
C LEU A 667 -12.98 -47.40 29.95
N LEU A 668 -13.84 -48.28 30.43
CA LEU A 668 -14.42 -48.22 31.77
C LEU A 668 -13.36 -48.41 32.87
N ASP A 669 -12.38 -49.28 32.63
CA ASP A 669 -11.20 -49.46 33.49
C ASP A 669 -10.31 -48.21 33.51
N GLU A 670 -9.97 -47.67 32.33
CA GLU A 670 -9.16 -46.45 32.17
C GLU A 670 -9.77 -45.25 32.92
N TYR A 671 -11.10 -45.13 32.88
CA TYR A 671 -11.82 -44.05 33.56
C TYR A 671 -12.16 -44.36 35.03
N LYS A 672 -11.85 -45.57 35.49
CA LYS A 672 -12.12 -46.11 36.84
C LYS A 672 -13.59 -46.01 37.24
N VAL A 673 -14.49 -46.38 36.33
CA VAL A 673 -15.96 -46.31 36.53
C VAL A 673 -16.54 -47.63 37.02
N PHE A 674 -15.76 -48.71 37.08
CA PHE A 674 -16.16 -49.94 37.78
C PHE A 674 -16.12 -49.75 39.30
N THR A 675 -17.16 -49.12 39.85
CA THR A 675 -17.49 -49.29 41.26
C THR A 675 -18.27 -50.59 41.40
N ASP A 676 -17.77 -51.49 42.25
CA ASP A 676 -18.54 -52.56 42.87
C ASP A 676 -18.71 -53.92 42.15
N ARG A 677 -17.87 -54.30 41.16
CA ARG A 677 -17.83 -55.72 40.66
C ARG A 677 -17.68 -56.72 41.82
N GLU A 678 -16.79 -56.45 42.77
CA GLU A 678 -16.57 -57.30 43.93
C GLU A 678 -17.75 -57.30 44.91
N LYS A 679 -18.45 -56.18 45.05
CA LYS A 679 -19.60 -56.05 45.95
C LYS A 679 -20.85 -56.71 45.35
N ILE A 680 -21.08 -56.56 44.04
CA ILE A 680 -22.11 -57.31 43.30
C ILE A 680 -21.84 -58.81 43.42
N TYR A 681 -20.59 -59.24 43.23
CA TYR A 681 -20.19 -60.64 43.43
C TYR A 681 -20.49 -61.15 44.85
N ARG A 682 -20.12 -60.37 45.89
CA ARG A 682 -20.42 -60.71 47.29
C ARG A 682 -21.93 -60.72 47.59
N LEU A 683 -22.72 -59.83 46.98
CA LEU A 683 -24.18 -59.83 47.10
C LEU A 683 -24.81 -61.06 46.44
N HIS A 684 -24.33 -61.49 45.26
CA HIS A 684 -24.79 -62.74 44.63
C HIS A 684 -24.45 -63.98 45.47
N GLN A 685 -23.25 -64.06 46.05
CA GLN A 685 -22.90 -65.15 46.97
C GLN A 685 -23.83 -65.17 48.20
N LYS A 686 -24.11 -63.99 48.77
CA LYS A 686 -25.04 -63.86 49.90
C LYS A 686 -26.46 -64.26 49.52
N TYR A 687 -26.92 -63.88 48.33
CA TYR A 687 -28.22 -64.28 47.79
C TYR A 687 -28.33 -65.80 47.67
N HIS A 688 -27.34 -66.45 47.05
CA HIS A 688 -27.33 -67.91 46.86
C HIS A 688 -27.43 -68.65 48.20
N LYS A 689 -26.62 -68.26 49.19
CA LYS A 689 -26.62 -68.87 50.52
C LYS A 689 -27.96 -68.72 51.25
N ILE A 690 -28.62 -67.58 51.13
CA ILE A 690 -29.93 -67.34 51.73
C ILE A 690 -31.03 -68.09 50.95
N ASN A 691 -30.91 -68.21 49.64
CA ASN A 691 -31.85 -68.95 48.80
C ASN A 691 -31.80 -70.46 49.08
N GLU A 692 -30.62 -71.02 49.35
CA GLU A 692 -30.49 -72.41 49.83
C GLU A 692 -31.22 -72.62 51.17
N GLN A 693 -31.13 -71.64 52.08
CA GLN A 693 -31.89 -71.69 53.35
C GLN A 693 -33.40 -71.60 53.12
N TYR A 694 -33.83 -70.74 52.18
CA TYR A 694 -35.22 -70.65 51.77
C TYR A 694 -35.75 -71.99 51.26
N ILE A 695 -35.04 -72.63 50.32
CA ILE A 695 -35.40 -73.93 49.75
C ILE A 695 -35.51 -74.99 50.87
N LYS A 696 -34.55 -75.03 51.79
CA LYS A 696 -34.53 -76.00 52.90
C LYS A 696 -35.68 -75.83 53.89
N ILE A 697 -36.13 -74.59 54.14
CA ILE A 697 -37.25 -74.33 55.05
C ILE A 697 -38.58 -74.52 54.31
N SER A 698 -38.65 -74.13 53.04
CA SER A 698 -39.84 -74.27 52.20
C SER A 698 -40.19 -75.74 51.95
N SER A 699 -39.19 -76.61 51.81
CA SER A 699 -39.43 -78.06 51.68
C SER A 699 -40.05 -78.70 52.94
N LYS A 700 -39.90 -78.07 54.10
CA LYS A 700 -40.53 -78.49 55.37
C LYS A 700 -41.89 -77.83 55.63
N ASN A 701 -42.21 -76.78 54.89
CA ASN A 701 -43.42 -75.98 55.05
C ASN A 701 -44.05 -75.83 53.68
N THR A 702 -44.67 -76.90 53.21
CA THR A 702 -45.29 -76.94 51.89
C THR A 702 -46.46 -75.98 51.82
N GLU A 703 -46.51 -75.21 50.74
CA GLU A 703 -47.67 -74.40 50.39
C GLU A 703 -48.74 -75.31 49.77
N PHE A 704 -50.01 -75.04 50.10
CA PHE A 704 -51.16 -75.79 49.63
C PHE A 704 -52.14 -74.87 48.90
N ASN A 705 -52.70 -75.40 47.83
CA ASN A 705 -53.92 -74.91 47.21
C ASN A 705 -55.11 -75.62 47.86
N ILE A 706 -55.98 -74.85 48.51
CA ILE A 706 -57.13 -75.38 49.24
C ILE A 706 -58.40 -75.03 48.47
N GLN A 707 -59.27 -76.02 48.32
CA GLN A 707 -60.57 -75.83 47.68
C GLN A 707 -61.67 -76.63 48.38
N GLY A 708 -62.88 -76.07 48.48
CA GLY A 708 -64.01 -76.85 48.99
C GLY A 708 -65.25 -76.03 49.30
N GLN A 709 -66.30 -76.75 49.72
CA GLN A 709 -67.58 -76.17 50.08
C GLN A 709 -67.52 -75.57 51.48
N LEU A 710 -67.94 -74.31 51.60
CA LEU A 710 -68.06 -73.59 52.86
C LEU A 710 -69.07 -74.30 53.78
N LYS A 711 -68.70 -74.46 55.06
CA LYS A 711 -69.58 -75.01 56.10
C LYS A 711 -69.85 -74.01 57.21
N ASP A 712 -68.83 -73.25 57.61
CA ASP A 712 -68.98 -72.17 58.58
C ASP A 712 -67.86 -71.13 58.40
N ARG A 713 -68.04 -69.91 58.90
CA ARG A 713 -67.01 -68.85 58.89
C ARG A 713 -67.13 -67.88 60.06
N SER A 714 -65.98 -67.48 60.60
CA SER A 714 -65.79 -66.25 61.39
C SER A 714 -65.01 -65.21 60.57
N GLU A 715 -64.63 -64.11 61.20
CA GLU A 715 -63.79 -63.06 60.59
C GLU A 715 -62.41 -63.58 60.15
N ASP A 716 -61.83 -64.49 60.93
CA ASP A 716 -60.46 -64.98 60.83
C ASP A 716 -60.35 -66.48 60.52
N VAL A 717 -61.45 -67.23 60.59
CA VAL A 717 -61.43 -68.69 60.43
C VAL A 717 -62.49 -69.15 59.43
N LEU A 718 -62.05 -69.97 58.47
CA LEU A 718 -62.92 -70.61 57.49
C LEU A 718 -63.00 -72.11 57.75
N TYR A 719 -64.20 -72.64 57.99
CA TYR A 719 -64.42 -74.08 58.03
C TYR A 719 -65.04 -74.54 56.71
N LEU A 720 -64.36 -75.45 56.02
CA LEU A 720 -64.81 -76.03 54.76
C LEU A 720 -64.68 -77.54 54.74
N ARG A 721 -65.53 -78.16 53.91
CA ARG A 721 -65.38 -79.55 53.49
C ARG A 721 -64.75 -79.57 52.11
N GLY A 722 -63.50 -80.02 52.02
CA GLY A 722 -62.70 -79.78 50.83
C GLY A 722 -61.42 -80.57 50.74
N ARG A 723 -60.62 -80.19 49.76
CA ARG A 723 -59.36 -80.81 49.34
C ARG A 723 -58.21 -79.81 49.50
N SER A 724 -57.02 -80.33 49.72
CA SER A 724 -55.78 -79.56 49.74
C SER A 724 -54.74 -80.25 48.86
N SER A 725 -54.23 -79.52 47.88
CA SER A 725 -53.20 -80.03 46.96
C SER A 725 -51.92 -79.23 47.17
N PRO A 726 -50.76 -79.88 47.36
CA PRO A 726 -49.50 -79.17 47.54
C PRO A 726 -49.10 -78.42 46.27
N VAL A 727 -48.50 -77.24 46.44
CA VAL A 727 -47.92 -76.43 45.37
C VAL A 727 -46.44 -76.79 45.25
N ASN A 728 -46.01 -77.24 44.07
CA ASN A 728 -44.62 -77.61 43.78
C ASN A 728 -44.02 -78.70 44.70
N ALA A 729 -44.84 -79.58 45.29
CA ALA A 729 -44.39 -80.77 46.01
C ALA A 729 -45.17 -82.02 45.60
N ALA A 730 -44.67 -83.19 45.95
CA ALA A 730 -45.32 -84.46 45.61
C ALA A 730 -46.70 -84.58 46.28
N LEU A 731 -47.67 -85.23 45.63
CA LEU A 731 -49.01 -85.45 46.19
C LEU A 731 -49.02 -86.32 47.47
N SER A 732 -47.90 -86.96 47.80
CA SER A 732 -47.68 -87.68 49.06
C SER A 732 -47.32 -86.78 50.25
N THR A 733 -47.21 -85.47 50.05
CA THR A 733 -46.78 -84.52 51.09
C THR A 733 -47.78 -84.46 52.24
N TYR A 734 -47.29 -84.46 53.49
CA TYR A 734 -48.12 -84.37 54.69
C TYR A 734 -48.97 -83.09 54.68
N GLY A 735 -50.29 -83.24 54.80
CA GLY A 735 -51.24 -82.14 54.58
C GLY A 735 -51.94 -82.16 53.22
N THR A 736 -51.65 -83.14 52.35
CA THR A 736 -52.41 -83.34 51.10
C THR A 736 -53.71 -84.10 51.38
N LEU A 737 -54.82 -83.58 50.86
CA LEU A 737 -56.16 -84.15 50.99
C LEU A 737 -56.78 -84.23 49.60
N LEU A 738 -56.64 -85.38 48.96
CA LEU A 738 -57.18 -85.62 47.61
C LEU A 738 -58.69 -85.89 47.64
N ASP A 739 -59.20 -86.37 48.78
CA ASP A 739 -60.62 -86.55 49.07
C ASP A 739 -61.15 -85.41 49.95
N GLU A 740 -62.46 -85.24 49.99
CA GLU A 740 -63.10 -84.24 50.84
C GLU A 740 -62.87 -84.53 52.34
N SER A 741 -62.30 -83.56 53.05
CA SER A 741 -62.01 -83.63 54.47
C SER A 741 -62.41 -82.35 55.19
N ASN A 742 -62.30 -82.36 56.53
CA ASN A 742 -62.57 -81.18 57.35
C ASN A 742 -61.32 -80.29 57.37
N ILE A 743 -61.45 -79.09 56.81
CA ILE A 743 -60.36 -78.13 56.69
C ILE A 743 -60.75 -76.83 57.41
N TYR A 744 -59.85 -76.36 58.27
CA TYR A 744 -59.89 -75.01 58.82
C TYR A 744 -58.81 -74.18 58.16
N ILE A 745 -59.13 -72.95 57.78
CA ILE A 745 -58.16 -71.98 57.30
C ILE A 745 -58.18 -70.78 58.24
N ILE A 746 -57.09 -70.56 58.96
CA ILE A 746 -56.85 -69.37 59.77
C ILE A 746 -56.33 -68.27 58.84
N ASN A 747 -56.82 -67.05 59.00
CA ASN A 747 -56.51 -65.87 58.19
C ASN A 747 -56.73 -66.12 56.69
N TYR A 748 -57.89 -66.68 56.35
CA TYR A 748 -58.23 -66.97 54.95
C TYR A 748 -58.38 -65.68 54.13
N ASN A 749 -58.17 -65.78 52.81
CA ASN A 749 -58.33 -64.62 51.92
C ASN A 749 -59.82 -64.42 51.60
N GLN A 750 -60.44 -63.39 52.19
CA GLN A 750 -61.87 -63.11 52.03
C GLN A 750 -62.28 -62.88 50.56
N ASP A 751 -61.40 -62.34 49.72
CA ASP A 751 -61.65 -62.10 48.28
C ASP A 751 -61.74 -63.40 47.45
N LYS A 752 -61.34 -64.53 48.03
CA LYS A 752 -61.36 -65.84 47.37
C LYS A 752 -62.62 -66.66 47.68
N LEU A 753 -63.54 -66.11 48.47
CA LEU A 753 -64.86 -66.70 48.68
C LEU A 753 -65.77 -66.42 47.46
N LYS A 754 -66.42 -67.46 46.95
CA LYS A 754 -67.42 -67.37 45.88
C LYS A 754 -68.64 -68.19 46.26
N ASP A 755 -69.77 -67.52 46.45
CA ASP A 755 -71.03 -68.09 46.93
C ASP A 755 -70.84 -68.96 48.19
N ASN A 756 -70.80 -70.29 48.03
CA ASN A 756 -70.59 -71.28 49.08
C ASN A 756 -69.33 -72.14 48.84
N PHE A 757 -68.34 -71.61 48.12
CA PHE A 757 -67.11 -72.30 47.74
C PHE A 757 -65.88 -71.41 47.98
N TYR A 758 -64.77 -72.03 48.36
CA TYR A 758 -63.48 -71.37 48.54
C TYR A 758 -62.43 -72.04 47.65
N LEU A 759 -61.57 -71.23 47.02
CA LEU A 759 -60.42 -71.70 46.25
C LEU A 759 -59.28 -70.70 46.37
N SER A 760 -58.19 -71.07 47.06
CA SER A 760 -57.02 -70.22 47.20
C SER A 760 -55.72 -71.02 47.35
N LYS A 761 -54.65 -70.45 46.78
CA LYS A 761 -53.25 -70.84 47.03
C LYS A 761 -52.67 -70.03 48.18
N GLY A 762 -51.43 -70.33 48.59
CA GLY A 762 -50.72 -69.56 49.61
C GLY A 762 -50.95 -70.02 51.05
N HIS A 763 -51.57 -71.18 51.27
CA HIS A 763 -51.85 -71.68 52.61
C HIS A 763 -50.81 -72.69 53.07
N TYR A 764 -50.45 -72.69 54.34
CA TYR A 764 -49.47 -73.60 54.91
C TYR A 764 -50.12 -74.43 56.00
N LEU A 765 -49.83 -75.73 56.03
CA LEU A 765 -50.35 -76.59 57.08
C LEU A 765 -49.75 -76.15 58.42
N ILE A 766 -50.62 -75.80 59.36
CA ILE A 766 -50.25 -75.46 60.75
C ILE A 766 -50.21 -76.75 61.57
N GLU A 767 -51.33 -77.48 61.61
CA GLU A 767 -51.44 -78.72 62.37
C GLU A 767 -52.60 -79.60 61.89
N LYS A 768 -52.57 -80.86 62.33
CA LYS A 768 -53.71 -81.79 62.27
C LYS A 768 -54.17 -82.06 63.69
N ARG A 769 -55.44 -81.79 63.99
CA ARG A 769 -56.05 -82.08 65.30
C ARG A 769 -57.31 -82.92 65.16
N MET A 770 -57.82 -83.45 66.26
CA MET A 770 -59.11 -84.15 66.30
C MET A 770 -60.20 -83.16 66.70
N GLY A 771 -61.26 -83.05 65.91
CA GLY A 771 -62.49 -82.33 66.22
C GLY A 771 -63.65 -83.30 66.50
N LYS A 772 -64.78 -82.78 66.96
CA LYS A 772 -66.02 -83.55 67.12
C LYS A 772 -66.93 -83.32 65.91
N ASN A 773 -67.46 -84.39 65.33
CA ASN A 773 -68.53 -84.27 64.33
C ASN A 773 -69.91 -84.13 65.00
N TYR A 774 -70.96 -83.98 64.19
CA TYR A 774 -72.35 -83.84 64.68
C TYR A 774 -72.83 -85.02 65.55
N PHE A 775 -72.21 -86.20 65.42
CA PHE A 775 -72.51 -87.40 66.22
C PHE A 775 -71.58 -87.55 67.45
N GLY A 776 -70.76 -86.54 67.77
CA GLY A 776 -69.82 -86.58 68.89
C GLY A 776 -68.59 -87.48 68.68
N GLN A 777 -68.39 -88.02 67.47
CA GLN A 777 -67.22 -88.82 67.13
C GLN A 777 -66.01 -87.94 66.83
N ASN A 778 -64.82 -88.42 67.17
CA ASN A 778 -63.58 -87.74 66.86
C ASN A 778 -63.29 -87.87 65.35
N VAL A 779 -63.20 -86.75 64.64
CA VAL A 779 -62.83 -86.68 63.22
C VAL A 779 -61.57 -85.83 63.04
N PRO A 780 -60.67 -86.19 62.10
CA PRO A 780 -59.50 -85.38 61.81
C PRO A 780 -59.92 -84.04 61.20
N VAL A 781 -59.24 -82.98 61.64
CA VAL A 781 -59.39 -81.61 61.17
C VAL A 781 -58.01 -81.08 60.83
N TRP A 782 -57.85 -80.60 59.60
CA TRP A 782 -56.60 -80.06 59.09
C TRP A 782 -56.65 -78.54 59.12
N ILE A 783 -55.70 -77.92 59.81
CA ILE A 783 -55.65 -76.48 59.98
C ILE A 783 -54.54 -75.92 59.12
N TYR A 784 -54.90 -75.00 58.24
CA TYR A 784 -53.96 -74.24 57.43
C TYR A 784 -54.02 -72.77 57.80
N GLY A 785 -52.99 -72.02 57.47
CA GLY A 785 -53.02 -70.57 57.59
C GLY A 785 -51.86 -69.91 56.89
N ASP A 786 -51.37 -68.83 57.48
CA ASP A 786 -50.37 -67.96 56.86
C ASP A 786 -49.01 -68.62 56.67
N LYS A 787 -48.21 -67.99 55.80
CA LYS A 787 -46.81 -68.31 55.61
C LYS A 787 -46.05 -68.24 56.93
N PRO A 788 -45.27 -69.28 57.31
CA PRO A 788 -44.46 -69.27 58.50
C PRO A 788 -43.55 -68.03 58.57
N GLU A 789 -43.48 -67.39 59.74
CA GLU A 789 -42.70 -66.15 59.94
C GLU A 789 -41.23 -66.29 59.50
N LYS A 790 -40.64 -67.48 59.72
CA LYS A 790 -39.28 -67.79 59.27
C LYS A 790 -39.12 -67.74 57.75
N LEU A 791 -40.10 -68.20 56.97
CA LEU A 791 -40.08 -68.11 55.51
C LEU A 791 -40.26 -66.67 55.05
N SER A 792 -41.23 -65.95 55.62
CA SER A 792 -41.48 -64.54 55.31
C SER A 792 -40.23 -63.66 55.54
N LYS A 793 -39.52 -63.86 56.66
CA LYS A 793 -38.25 -63.14 56.95
C LYS A 793 -37.15 -63.42 55.93
N ILE A 794 -37.09 -64.63 55.38
CA ILE A 794 -36.07 -65.01 54.39
C ILE A 794 -36.40 -64.43 53.01
N GLU A 795 -37.66 -64.49 52.58
CA GLU A 795 -38.10 -63.86 51.32
C GLU A 795 -37.82 -62.36 51.32
N LYS A 796 -38.12 -61.67 52.43
CA LYS A 796 -37.81 -60.25 52.59
C LYS A 796 -36.31 -59.98 52.41
N ARG A 797 -35.44 -60.78 53.03
CA ARG A 797 -33.98 -60.66 52.89
C ARG A 797 -33.50 -60.91 51.45
N LEU A 798 -34.10 -61.87 50.74
CA LEU A 798 -33.78 -62.10 49.32
C LEU A 798 -34.18 -60.91 48.46
N SER A 799 -35.36 -60.34 48.70
CA SER A 799 -35.84 -59.13 48.01
C SER A 799 -34.91 -57.93 48.24
N GLU A 800 -34.50 -57.68 49.50
CA GLU A 800 -33.58 -56.60 49.86
C GLU A 800 -32.22 -56.75 49.14
N ILE A 801 -31.70 -57.98 49.01
CA ILE A 801 -30.44 -58.23 48.30
C ILE A 801 -30.60 -57.98 46.80
N ASN A 802 -31.70 -58.43 46.18
CA ASN A 802 -31.96 -58.17 44.77
C ASN A 802 -32.13 -56.67 44.47
N GLU A 803 -32.81 -55.92 45.34
CA GLU A 803 -32.90 -54.46 45.21
C GLU A 803 -31.53 -53.79 45.28
N GLN A 804 -30.65 -54.26 46.17
CA GLN A 804 -29.28 -53.75 46.26
C GLN A 804 -28.46 -54.07 45.01
N ILE A 805 -28.62 -55.27 44.45
CA ILE A 805 -27.96 -55.66 43.19
C ILE A 805 -28.44 -54.77 42.03
N ASN A 806 -29.74 -54.52 41.90
CA ASN A 806 -30.29 -53.72 40.79
C ASN A 806 -29.96 -52.22 40.86
N ARG A 807 -29.61 -51.71 42.05
CA ARG A 807 -29.22 -50.29 42.24
C ARG A 807 -27.76 -50.02 41.91
N LEU A 808 -26.90 -51.04 42.05
CA LEU A 808 -25.47 -50.99 41.73
C LEU A 808 -25.28 -51.28 40.25
#